data_AF-A0A377GED0-F1
#
_entry.id   AF-A0A377GED0-F1
#
_cell.length_a   1.000
_cell.length_b   1.000
_cell.length_c   1.000
_cell.angle_alpha   90.00
_cell.angle_beta   90.00
_cell.angle_gamma   90.00
#
_symmetry.space_group_name_H-M   'P 1'
#
loop_
_entity.id
_entity.type
_entity.pdbx_description
1 polymer ?
#
loop_
_entity_poly.entity_id
_entity_poly.type
_entity_poly.pdbx_seq_one_letter_code
_entity_poly.pdbx_strand_id
1 'polypeptide(L)'
;MINPPKRNQINANSTNNGTKKSLILFHYYSTCFIVRYSALISGKNMFRKIESKSYTLTMLGTDTVYTPTLKNKKKVRVNRGATVTEYYPKGETLSIVSTLIKTNEAPVIDHKQLAPYQSSEVAIVNGPRTEGSNVGEKIGIGLGLALNALVRGQTELNEIAHSRGGVESILIAHEINSVKEIIASCENFEQLIGRLTSLQTERQKAPPKGQAVNNTPDIIIPLLTQLPKGKEARDQWFNALKANIPNVSMNLFIIDPVPGDVCWPITWYDSRFFTIPPIVKYAEFVYYENEHSDWGFTPIYPEASNPENQVIIRNTLPGHHGTGSAGTNASQQNVVVSPEKTKSTHVQKLMIFKLLKFLTEHGVEFKDAQEIFREHTGLGKKYITFLEGLGEAGIEVAHLDFPAIFRKLYDRIYENRAAYEAFNATHYTLMGVAPQRKVLRTNHKYGLLTEVFPKNKGYVNEEHSFLMKEYFFKILQVHSSEQQSLTGLIKSAQTVLTKNIKRITNLSSSLTEHSITATAILDSEDARKDVLSTFGTLIQRVSQQYLTDDWSTESKQEEKKELFSAIITVFSEFEELLQIDNPTINEFVTALLDLSMKGIIETVDQQHKNLEEELHHLQTPTDTKLKYFFNTLLMRINNDESNSGSEINPLLLTIFESPEFSELANYPVRSKIEYLCEQLKDQLPQKEDSNLVDQLAARFEEQYGDSFSEFEKLYSQIEVFINDISALSERFVKQENVFNKHELTLRKEAQALIDVAAQKFYHDRPNALPEPAEKGSFKELVERHAINKYGVVDRLKQQKALLEIQKAQLSANIHLMEHQIAEKEQAERELNASLEAEKAKKNEYHSALNDEKEAEYLLLINKKLVPLTEEYLSFLEGELSHRPPELELDDEIKAKDEKIKADIAKVTKLHKILTDNVSIPHPKDRLRLFYTKLDKHEKTLVQEHDPDWVCYRRNALIAAGILLSGIVPGLIVLAIYSQIGKTSVKSPLFWHTSGQNAVSSLNQHRKDADIEDINNEALNP
;
A
#
# COMPACT_ATOMS: atom_id res chain seq x y z
N MET A 1 -21.67 80.10 -10.48
CA MET A 1 -21.80 81.25 -11.39
C MET A 1 -23.00 81.03 -12.29
N ILE A 2 -24.00 81.89 -12.09
CA ILE A 2 -25.01 82.45 -13.02
C ILE A 2 -25.84 81.50 -13.90
N ASN A 3 -27.15 81.65 -13.71
CA ASN A 3 -28.28 81.01 -14.39
C ASN A 3 -29.00 82.10 -15.28
N PRO A 4 -30.13 81.81 -15.96
CA PRO A 4 -30.42 81.87 -17.41
C PRO A 4 -31.19 83.15 -17.87
N PRO A 5 -31.81 83.17 -19.08
CA PRO A 5 -33.30 83.16 -19.17
C PRO A 5 -33.88 82.46 -20.44
N LYS A 6 -34.98 81.67 -20.40
CA LYS A 6 -36.47 81.89 -20.39
C LYS A 6 -37.19 81.84 -21.77
N ARG A 7 -38.20 80.93 -21.85
CA ARG A 7 -39.64 81.04 -22.29
C ARG A 7 -39.99 81.73 -23.64
N ASN A 8 -41.09 81.47 -24.37
CA ASN A 8 -42.25 80.54 -24.43
C ASN A 8 -43.10 81.02 -25.65
N GLN A 9 -43.87 80.14 -26.33
CA GLN A 9 -45.34 80.28 -26.60
C GLN A 9 -45.87 79.35 -27.73
N ILE A 10 -46.45 78.20 -27.33
CA ILE A 10 -47.85 77.72 -27.45
C ILE A 10 -48.78 78.16 -28.63
N ASN A 11 -49.33 77.13 -29.32
CA ASN A 11 -50.65 76.93 -30.02
C ASN A 11 -51.06 77.81 -31.24
N ALA A 12 -51.86 77.39 -32.25
CA ALA A 12 -52.87 76.33 -32.40
C ALA A 12 -53.13 75.95 -33.90
N ASN A 13 -53.52 74.68 -34.12
CA ASN A 13 -54.55 74.09 -34.99
C ASN A 13 -54.74 74.38 -36.50
N SER A 14 -54.92 73.24 -37.22
CA SER A 14 -55.86 72.97 -38.33
C SER A 14 -55.48 73.45 -39.74
N THR A 15 -55.66 72.73 -40.85
CA THR A 15 -56.07 71.36 -41.20
C THR A 15 -55.72 71.11 -42.69
N ASN A 16 -55.42 69.84 -42.99
CA ASN A 16 -55.79 69.05 -44.18
C ASN A 16 -55.17 69.18 -45.59
N ASN A 17 -54.88 67.95 -46.06
CA ASN A 17 -55.10 67.39 -47.40
C ASN A 17 -54.02 67.56 -48.48
N GLY A 18 -53.05 66.63 -48.46
CA GLY A 18 -52.18 66.35 -49.61
C GLY A 18 -51.58 64.95 -49.69
N THR A 19 -51.52 64.17 -48.59
CA THR A 19 -50.59 63.01 -48.51
C THR A 19 -51.21 61.70 -48.04
N LYS A 20 -52.48 61.44 -48.35
CA LYS A 20 -53.14 60.13 -48.06
C LYS A 20 -53.33 59.19 -49.25
N LYS A 21 -52.99 59.57 -50.49
CA LYS A 21 -53.13 58.68 -51.66
C LYS A 21 -51.85 57.95 -52.11
N SER A 22 -50.68 58.34 -51.62
CA SER A 22 -49.40 57.65 -51.94
C SER A 22 -49.04 56.55 -50.93
N LEU A 23 -49.42 56.69 -49.65
CA LEU A 23 -49.07 55.73 -48.60
C LEU A 23 -49.96 54.45 -48.59
N ILE A 24 -51.15 54.51 -49.21
CA ILE A 24 -52.08 53.37 -49.25
C ILE A 24 -51.69 52.38 -50.36
N LEU A 25 -51.02 52.83 -51.43
CA LEU A 25 -50.55 51.93 -52.48
C LEU A 25 -49.30 51.12 -52.04
N PHE A 26 -48.45 51.67 -51.17
CA PHE A 26 -47.27 50.96 -50.66
C PHE A 26 -47.63 49.91 -49.57
N HIS A 27 -48.72 50.12 -48.83
CA HIS A 27 -49.18 49.18 -47.81
C HIS A 27 -49.92 47.96 -48.39
N TYR A 28 -50.52 48.08 -49.58
CA TYR A 28 -51.21 46.97 -50.25
C TYR A 28 -50.24 46.02 -50.99
N TYR A 29 -49.09 46.52 -51.46
CA TYR A 29 -48.06 45.67 -52.10
C TYR A 29 -47.15 44.94 -51.09
N SER A 30 -46.97 45.48 -49.87
CA SER A 30 -46.21 44.78 -48.81
C SER A 30 -46.99 43.63 -48.14
N THR A 31 -48.33 43.70 -48.07
CA THR A 31 -49.15 42.62 -47.51
C THR A 31 -49.26 41.42 -48.46
N CYS A 32 -49.22 41.62 -49.78
CA CYS A 32 -49.14 40.51 -50.75
C CYS A 32 -47.75 39.85 -50.82
N PHE A 33 -46.68 40.54 -50.41
CA PHE A 33 -45.32 39.98 -50.42
C PHE A 33 -45.00 39.12 -49.19
N ILE A 34 -45.59 39.42 -48.03
CA ILE A 34 -45.35 38.66 -46.78
C ILE A 34 -46.09 37.31 -46.78
N VAL A 35 -47.26 37.21 -47.42
CA VAL A 35 -47.97 35.93 -47.60
C VAL A 35 -47.25 35.01 -48.61
N ARG A 36 -46.45 35.57 -49.54
CA ARG A 36 -45.61 34.78 -50.45
C ARG A 36 -44.30 34.30 -49.81
N TYR A 37 -43.75 35.01 -48.83
CA TYR A 37 -42.45 34.65 -48.23
C TYR A 37 -42.53 33.44 -47.27
N SER A 38 -43.62 33.22 -46.53
CA SER A 38 -43.75 31.99 -45.72
C SER A 38 -43.98 30.74 -46.58
N ALA A 39 -44.67 30.88 -47.72
CA ALA A 39 -44.83 29.82 -48.70
C ALA A 39 -43.52 29.50 -49.47
N LEU A 40 -42.66 30.50 -49.70
CA LEU A 40 -41.38 30.35 -50.40
C LEU A 40 -40.28 29.71 -49.55
N ILE A 41 -40.31 29.89 -48.21
CA ILE A 41 -39.37 29.23 -47.30
C ILE A 41 -39.84 27.80 -46.96
N SER A 42 -41.16 27.57 -46.83
CA SER A 42 -41.74 26.23 -46.68
C SER A 42 -41.45 25.32 -47.88
N GLY A 43 -41.47 25.84 -49.10
CA GLY A 43 -41.20 25.04 -50.30
C GLY A 43 -39.71 24.70 -50.55
N LYS A 44 -38.77 25.56 -50.16
CA LYS A 44 -37.33 25.35 -50.42
C LYS A 44 -36.60 24.51 -49.36
N ASN A 45 -37.11 24.45 -48.12
CA ASN A 45 -36.49 23.69 -47.03
C ASN A 45 -37.17 22.34 -46.73
N MET A 46 -38.39 22.08 -47.20
CA MET A 46 -39.13 20.83 -46.89
C MET A 46 -38.47 19.56 -47.44
N PHE A 47 -37.71 19.65 -48.53
CA PHE A 47 -37.04 18.51 -49.18
C PHE A 47 -35.53 18.44 -48.93
N ARG A 48 -34.99 19.37 -48.15
CA ARG A 48 -33.56 19.38 -47.83
C ARG A 48 -33.28 18.26 -46.84
N LYS A 49 -32.47 17.28 -47.25
CA LYS A 49 -31.99 16.22 -46.35
C LYS A 49 -31.15 16.85 -45.23
N ILE A 50 -31.47 16.53 -43.99
CA ILE A 50 -30.76 17.02 -42.80
C ILE A 50 -29.79 15.93 -42.33
N GLU A 51 -28.63 16.34 -41.80
CA GLU A 51 -27.63 15.41 -41.26
C GLU A 51 -28.07 14.79 -39.91
N SER A 52 -28.78 15.55 -39.07
CA SER A 52 -29.42 15.03 -37.86
C SER A 52 -30.47 13.98 -38.20
N LYS A 53 -30.41 12.84 -37.50
CA LYS A 53 -31.41 11.76 -37.61
C LYS A 53 -32.63 11.98 -36.73
N SER A 54 -32.51 12.85 -35.72
CA SER A 54 -33.53 13.08 -34.70
C SER A 54 -34.36 14.35 -34.97
N TYR A 55 -35.62 14.31 -34.56
CA TYR A 55 -36.54 15.45 -34.55
C TYR A 55 -37.36 15.47 -33.27
N THR A 56 -37.51 16.64 -32.63
CA THR A 56 -38.28 16.78 -31.39
C THR A 56 -39.57 17.57 -31.61
N LEU A 57 -40.70 16.96 -31.24
CA LEU A 57 -42.00 17.63 -31.17
C LEU A 57 -42.37 17.89 -29.71
N THR A 58 -42.79 19.12 -29.41
CA THR A 58 -43.22 19.51 -28.06
C THR A 58 -44.69 19.88 -28.07
N MET A 59 -45.52 19.11 -27.35
CA MET A 59 -46.96 19.33 -27.25
C MET A 59 -47.32 19.90 -25.87
N LEU A 60 -47.67 21.19 -25.82
CA LEU A 60 -47.98 21.87 -24.56
C LEU A 60 -49.38 21.51 -24.02
N GLY A 61 -49.56 21.63 -22.71
CA GLY A 61 -50.83 21.32 -22.04
C GLY A 61 -51.93 22.36 -22.26
N THR A 62 -53.14 22.06 -21.76
CA THR A 62 -54.32 22.93 -21.90
C THR A 62 -54.01 24.39 -21.51
N ASP A 63 -54.43 25.33 -22.37
CA ASP A 63 -54.21 26.79 -22.25
C ASP A 63 -52.74 27.21 -21.98
N THR A 64 -51.80 26.31 -22.27
CA THR A 64 -50.37 26.57 -22.11
C THR A 64 -49.80 27.09 -23.44
N VAL A 65 -49.11 28.23 -23.35
CA VAL A 65 -48.45 28.87 -24.50
C VAL A 65 -46.94 28.90 -24.32
N TYR A 66 -46.22 28.84 -25.43
CA TYR A 66 -44.76 28.91 -25.48
C TYR A 66 -44.20 30.05 -24.63
N THR A 67 -43.55 29.69 -23.52
CA THR A 67 -43.04 30.63 -22.51
C THR A 67 -41.63 30.20 -22.05
N PRO A 68 -40.59 30.39 -22.88
CA PRO A 68 -39.23 29.88 -22.61
C PRO A 68 -38.45 30.73 -21.59
N THR A 69 -38.89 31.96 -21.34
CA THR A 69 -38.16 32.95 -20.54
C THR A 69 -39.05 33.61 -19.49
N LEU A 70 -38.40 34.07 -18.42
CA LEU A 70 -38.96 34.92 -17.38
C LEU A 70 -39.57 36.23 -17.91
N LYS A 71 -40.80 36.59 -17.50
CA LYS A 71 -41.29 37.96 -17.72
C LYS A 71 -40.90 38.91 -16.58
N ASN A 72 -40.73 38.43 -15.34
CA ASN A 72 -40.39 39.27 -14.19
C ASN A 72 -38.99 38.99 -13.57
N LYS A 73 -38.10 39.99 -13.60
CA LYS A 73 -36.71 39.88 -13.08
C LYS A 73 -36.57 40.24 -11.58
N LYS A 74 -37.64 40.68 -10.90
CA LYS A 74 -37.59 41.09 -9.49
C LYS A 74 -38.09 39.96 -8.56
N LYS A 75 -37.30 39.62 -7.53
CA LYS A 75 -37.71 38.73 -6.43
C LYS A 75 -38.86 39.38 -5.65
N VAL A 76 -40.09 38.93 -5.86
CA VAL A 76 -41.21 39.26 -4.97
C VAL A 76 -41.29 38.16 -3.92
N ARG A 77 -41.16 38.51 -2.64
CA ARG A 77 -41.39 37.56 -1.54
C ARG A 77 -42.89 37.33 -1.43
N VAL A 78 -43.35 36.14 -1.80
CA VAL A 78 -44.77 35.77 -1.75
C VAL A 78 -44.98 34.91 -0.51
N ASN A 79 -45.79 35.37 0.43
CA ASN A 79 -46.14 34.63 1.64
C ASN A 79 -47.31 33.68 1.37
N ARG A 80 -47.54 32.70 2.27
CA ARG A 80 -48.73 31.83 2.20
C ARG A 80 -50.01 32.68 2.16
N GLY A 81 -50.94 32.31 1.28
CA GLY A 81 -52.19 33.01 1.03
C GLY A 81 -52.11 34.13 -0.01
N ALA A 82 -50.92 34.53 -0.47
CA ALA A 82 -50.80 35.55 -1.50
C ALA A 82 -51.07 34.99 -2.91
N THR A 83 -51.72 35.80 -3.74
CA THR A 83 -52.03 35.47 -5.14
C THR A 83 -50.84 35.77 -6.05
N VAL A 84 -50.52 34.83 -6.94
CA VAL A 84 -49.48 34.95 -7.96
C VAL A 84 -50.11 35.42 -9.26
N THR A 85 -49.55 36.46 -9.88
CA THR A 85 -50.05 37.02 -11.14
C THR A 85 -49.46 36.32 -12.38
N GLU A 86 -48.30 35.67 -12.24
CA GLU A 86 -47.61 34.95 -13.32
C GLU A 86 -47.41 33.49 -12.91
N TYR A 87 -48.14 32.58 -13.57
CA TYR A 87 -48.12 31.15 -13.23
C TYR A 87 -46.81 30.44 -13.58
N TYR A 88 -46.09 30.92 -14.61
CA TYR A 88 -44.78 30.41 -15.03
C TYR A 88 -43.66 31.39 -14.68
N PRO A 89 -43.39 31.64 -13.38
CA PRO A 89 -42.47 32.69 -12.92
C PRO A 89 -41.01 32.40 -13.27
N LYS A 90 -40.71 31.30 -13.97
CA LYS A 90 -39.38 30.84 -14.38
C LYS A 90 -39.30 30.35 -15.84
N GLY A 91 -40.37 30.57 -16.60
CA GLY A 91 -40.61 29.87 -17.86
C GLY A 91 -41.30 28.53 -17.62
N GLU A 92 -41.94 28.05 -18.68
CA GLU A 92 -42.61 26.76 -18.76
C GLU A 92 -41.59 25.68 -19.14
N THR A 93 -41.57 24.56 -18.42
CA THR A 93 -40.52 23.53 -18.50
C THR A 93 -40.27 22.99 -19.90
N LEU A 94 -41.31 22.61 -20.65
CA LEU A 94 -41.14 22.05 -21.99
C LEU A 94 -40.61 23.10 -22.97
N SER A 95 -41.10 24.34 -22.84
CA SER A 95 -40.64 25.50 -23.61
C SER A 95 -39.15 25.79 -23.35
N ILE A 96 -38.71 25.76 -22.09
CA ILE A 96 -37.31 25.96 -21.71
C ILE A 96 -36.43 24.90 -22.38
N VAL A 97 -36.75 23.61 -22.19
CA VAL A 97 -35.93 22.51 -22.70
C VAL A 97 -35.87 22.52 -24.23
N SER A 98 -36.99 22.77 -24.89
CA SER A 98 -37.05 22.83 -26.36
C SER A 98 -36.15 23.92 -26.94
N THR A 99 -36.00 25.06 -26.25
CA THR A 99 -35.10 26.14 -26.70
C THR A 99 -33.62 25.86 -26.52
N LEU A 100 -33.26 24.82 -25.74
CA LEU A 100 -31.88 24.39 -25.56
C LEU A 100 -31.40 23.45 -26.67
N ILE A 101 -32.32 22.87 -27.44
CA ILE A 101 -31.98 21.98 -28.54
C ILE A 101 -31.14 22.75 -29.57
N LYS A 102 -30.02 22.15 -29.98
CA LYS A 102 -29.12 22.71 -30.97
C LYS A 102 -29.81 22.68 -32.34
N THR A 103 -29.80 23.81 -33.03
CA THR A 103 -30.47 23.98 -34.32
C THR A 103 -29.46 24.47 -35.36
N ASN A 104 -29.56 23.96 -36.60
CA ASN A 104 -28.65 24.37 -37.67
C ASN A 104 -28.97 25.76 -38.22
N GLU A 105 -30.24 26.14 -38.16
CA GLU A 105 -30.75 27.43 -38.61
C GLU A 105 -31.48 28.11 -37.45
N ALA A 106 -31.50 29.45 -37.44
CA ALA A 106 -32.21 30.21 -36.43
C ALA A 106 -33.70 29.82 -36.44
N PRO A 107 -34.27 29.38 -35.30
CA PRO A 107 -35.68 29.01 -35.21
C PRO A 107 -36.61 30.16 -35.59
N VAL A 108 -37.67 29.85 -36.33
CA VAL A 108 -38.75 30.79 -36.63
C VAL A 108 -39.63 30.94 -35.41
N ILE A 109 -39.78 32.17 -34.91
CA ILE A 109 -40.60 32.49 -33.75
C ILE A 109 -41.78 33.36 -34.17
N ASP A 110 -43.00 32.83 -34.08
CA ASP A 110 -44.24 33.55 -34.36
C ASP A 110 -45.34 33.18 -33.35
N HIS A 111 -45.50 34.04 -32.33
CA HIS A 111 -46.50 33.85 -31.27
C HIS A 111 -47.96 33.86 -31.76
N LYS A 112 -48.24 34.26 -33.01
CA LYS A 112 -49.59 34.19 -33.58
C LYS A 112 -49.90 32.82 -34.18
N GLN A 113 -48.88 32.01 -34.45
CA GLN A 113 -49.06 30.67 -34.97
C GLN A 113 -49.29 29.67 -33.85
N LEU A 114 -49.97 28.57 -34.21
CA LEU A 114 -50.27 27.49 -33.29
C LEU A 114 -49.01 26.70 -32.92
N ALA A 115 -48.03 26.68 -33.80
CA ALA A 115 -46.68 26.19 -33.52
C ALA A 115 -45.70 27.38 -33.50
N PRO A 116 -45.56 28.09 -32.36
CA PRO A 116 -44.90 29.39 -32.32
C PRO A 116 -43.37 29.34 -32.37
N TYR A 117 -42.75 28.18 -32.26
CA TYR A 117 -41.30 27.99 -32.33
C TYR A 117 -41.03 26.77 -33.21
N GLN A 118 -40.31 26.97 -34.32
CA GLN A 118 -40.05 25.93 -35.30
C GLN A 118 -38.64 26.04 -35.88
N SER A 119 -37.95 24.91 -35.97
CA SER A 119 -36.74 24.71 -36.76
C SER A 119 -36.81 23.36 -37.48
N SER A 120 -35.74 23.00 -38.18
CA SER A 120 -35.57 21.69 -38.80
C SER A 120 -35.49 20.54 -37.78
N GLU A 121 -35.05 20.82 -36.56
CA GLU A 121 -34.77 19.84 -35.50
C GLU A 121 -35.85 19.82 -34.42
N VAL A 122 -36.58 20.91 -34.19
CA VAL A 122 -37.56 21.02 -33.10
C VAL A 122 -38.76 21.88 -33.48
N ALA A 123 -39.96 21.50 -33.02
CA ALA A 123 -41.12 22.38 -33.03
C ALA A 123 -41.91 22.31 -31.72
N ILE A 124 -42.51 23.44 -31.34
CA ILE A 124 -43.38 23.55 -30.17
C ILE A 124 -44.78 23.91 -30.65
N VAL A 125 -45.78 23.14 -30.22
CA VAL A 125 -47.20 23.38 -30.47
C VAL A 125 -47.86 23.86 -29.18
N ASN A 126 -48.50 25.03 -29.24
CA ASN A 126 -49.30 25.55 -28.13
C ASN A 126 -50.48 24.63 -27.85
N GLY A 127 -50.81 24.46 -26.57
CA GLY A 127 -51.84 23.52 -26.17
C GLY A 127 -53.26 23.92 -26.58
N PRO A 128 -54.20 22.98 -26.45
CA PRO A 128 -55.60 23.21 -26.77
C PRO A 128 -56.28 24.13 -25.75
N ARG A 129 -57.44 24.67 -26.12
CA ARG A 129 -58.30 25.44 -25.21
C ARG A 129 -58.92 24.55 -24.14
N THR A 130 -59.27 25.10 -22.97
CA THR A 130 -59.97 24.36 -21.89
C THR A 130 -61.16 23.53 -22.38
N GLU A 131 -61.96 24.03 -23.32
CA GLU A 131 -63.14 23.34 -23.86
C GLU A 131 -62.82 22.17 -24.82
N GLY A 132 -61.54 21.97 -25.19
CA GLY A 132 -61.10 20.86 -26.06
C GLY A 132 -61.50 20.97 -27.53
N SER A 133 -62.19 22.04 -27.94
CA SER A 133 -62.74 22.21 -29.30
C SER A 133 -61.70 22.19 -30.42
N ASN A 134 -60.45 22.53 -30.12
CA ASN A 134 -59.34 22.59 -31.08
C ASN A 134 -58.30 21.48 -30.90
N VAL A 135 -58.59 20.42 -30.15
CA VAL A 135 -57.68 19.26 -29.98
C VAL A 135 -57.33 18.62 -31.33
N GLY A 136 -58.30 18.45 -32.23
CA GLY A 136 -58.05 17.93 -33.57
C GLY A 136 -57.12 18.81 -34.42
N GLU A 137 -57.18 20.13 -34.21
CA GLU A 137 -56.25 21.09 -34.84
C GLU A 137 -54.82 20.87 -34.36
N LYS A 138 -54.61 20.64 -33.06
CA LYS A 138 -53.28 20.39 -32.49
C LYS A 138 -52.69 19.07 -32.98
N ILE A 139 -53.48 18.01 -32.98
CA ILE A 139 -53.08 16.69 -33.47
C ILE A 139 -52.69 16.77 -34.96
N GLY A 140 -53.54 17.36 -35.80
CA GLY A 140 -53.25 17.46 -37.23
C GLY A 140 -52.02 18.30 -37.55
N ILE A 141 -51.77 19.38 -36.79
CA ILE A 141 -50.55 20.18 -36.93
C ILE A 141 -49.31 19.39 -36.48
N GLY A 142 -49.35 18.77 -35.30
CA GLY A 142 -48.26 17.96 -34.77
C GLY A 142 -47.91 16.80 -35.71
N LEU A 143 -48.92 16.09 -36.21
CA LEU A 143 -48.76 15.04 -37.22
C LEU A 143 -48.12 15.58 -38.50
N GLY A 144 -48.59 16.71 -39.02
CA GLY A 144 -48.01 17.33 -40.22
C GLY A 144 -46.54 17.69 -40.05
N LEU A 145 -46.17 18.26 -38.89
CA LEU A 145 -44.79 18.59 -38.56
C LEU A 145 -43.90 17.34 -38.49
N ALA A 146 -44.38 16.26 -37.85
CA ALA A 146 -43.67 14.99 -37.75
C ALA A 146 -43.50 14.31 -39.13
N LEU A 147 -44.54 14.28 -39.96
CA LEU A 147 -44.45 13.72 -41.32
C LEU A 147 -43.49 14.53 -42.20
N ASN A 148 -43.48 15.86 -42.04
CA ASN A 148 -42.51 16.72 -42.73
C ASN A 148 -41.06 16.44 -42.27
N ALA A 149 -40.83 16.07 -41.00
CA ALA A 149 -39.51 15.64 -40.53
C ALA A 149 -39.08 14.32 -41.16
N LEU A 150 -40.00 13.35 -41.27
CA LEU A 150 -39.75 12.08 -41.95
C LEU A 150 -39.41 12.28 -43.43
N VAL A 151 -40.06 13.21 -44.11
CA VAL A 151 -39.74 13.58 -45.51
C VAL A 151 -38.31 14.09 -45.65
N ARG A 152 -37.78 14.80 -44.64
CA ARG A 152 -36.38 15.26 -44.60
C ARG A 152 -35.38 14.17 -44.23
N GLY A 153 -35.85 12.95 -43.91
CA GLY A 153 -35.02 11.81 -43.53
C GLY A 153 -34.75 11.67 -42.03
N GLN A 154 -35.42 12.45 -41.19
CA GLN A 154 -35.32 12.33 -39.73
C GLN A 154 -36.23 11.19 -39.26
N THR A 155 -35.68 10.00 -39.06
CA THR A 155 -36.44 8.78 -38.75
C THR A 155 -36.59 8.52 -37.26
N GLU A 156 -35.87 9.23 -36.40
CA GLU A 156 -35.96 9.13 -34.94
C GLU A 156 -36.77 10.32 -34.41
N LEU A 157 -38.02 10.09 -34.03
CA LEU A 157 -38.89 11.15 -33.52
C LEU A 157 -38.97 11.10 -31.99
N ASN A 158 -38.77 12.24 -31.35
CA ASN A 158 -38.89 12.38 -29.91
C ASN A 158 -40.05 13.32 -29.60
N GLU A 159 -40.97 12.95 -28.71
CA GLU A 159 -42.09 13.80 -28.33
C GLU A 159 -42.09 14.04 -26.82
N ILE A 160 -42.11 15.31 -26.43
CA ILE A 160 -42.21 15.73 -25.03
C ILE A 160 -43.51 16.49 -24.82
N ALA A 161 -44.28 16.12 -23.80
CA ALA A 161 -45.63 16.63 -23.68
C ALA A 161 -46.15 16.70 -22.24
N HIS A 162 -47.17 17.52 -22.02
CA HIS A 162 -47.82 17.69 -20.71
C HIS A 162 -49.34 17.73 -20.85
N SER A 163 -50.07 17.16 -19.89
CA SER A 163 -51.53 17.27 -19.80
C SER A 163 -52.23 16.71 -21.04
N ARG A 164 -53.19 17.46 -21.59
CA ARG A 164 -53.89 17.16 -22.85
C ARG A 164 -52.92 16.97 -24.02
N GLY A 165 -51.82 17.73 -24.06
CA GLY A 165 -50.76 17.55 -25.06
C GLY A 165 -50.14 16.15 -25.02
N GLY A 166 -50.06 15.53 -23.84
CA GLY A 166 -49.61 14.14 -23.69
C GLY A 166 -50.55 13.12 -24.33
N VAL A 167 -51.85 13.38 -24.24
CA VAL A 167 -52.87 12.54 -24.88
C VAL A 167 -52.89 12.75 -26.39
N GLU A 168 -52.71 14.00 -26.85
CA GLU A 168 -52.51 14.34 -28.26
C GLU A 168 -51.28 13.61 -28.84
N SER A 169 -50.18 13.54 -28.10
CA SER A 169 -48.94 12.84 -28.49
C SER A 169 -49.16 11.35 -28.73
N ILE A 170 -49.90 10.69 -27.83
CA ILE A 170 -50.24 9.27 -28.00
C ILE A 170 -51.03 9.06 -29.29
N LEU A 171 -51.99 9.94 -29.58
CA LEU A 171 -52.74 9.86 -30.84
C LEU A 171 -51.87 10.14 -32.07
N ILE A 172 -50.98 11.14 -32.02
CA ILE A 172 -50.01 11.41 -33.09
C ILE A 172 -49.18 10.16 -33.38
N ALA A 173 -48.69 9.47 -32.34
CA ALA A 173 -47.95 8.23 -32.51
C ALA A 173 -48.80 7.13 -33.19
N HIS A 174 -50.08 7.01 -32.85
CA HIS A 174 -51.00 6.07 -33.52
C HIS A 174 -51.23 6.44 -34.99
N GLU A 175 -51.34 7.73 -35.30
CA GLU A 175 -51.48 8.18 -36.68
C GLU A 175 -50.21 7.91 -37.50
N ILE A 176 -49.02 8.17 -36.97
CA ILE A 176 -47.77 7.87 -37.67
C ILE A 176 -47.63 6.35 -37.89
N ASN A 177 -47.99 5.53 -36.90
CA ASN A 177 -48.04 4.08 -37.07
C ASN A 177 -49.02 3.66 -38.17
N SER A 178 -50.21 4.27 -38.20
CA SER A 178 -51.21 4.02 -39.25
C SER A 178 -50.69 4.41 -40.64
N VAL A 179 -50.01 5.56 -40.76
CA VAL A 179 -49.37 5.99 -42.03
C VAL A 179 -48.31 4.98 -42.45
N LYS A 180 -47.47 4.50 -41.52
CA LYS A 180 -46.43 3.50 -41.78
C LYS A 180 -47.01 2.21 -42.38
N GLU A 181 -48.14 1.75 -41.88
CA GLU A 181 -48.81 0.52 -42.34
C GLU A 181 -49.46 0.69 -43.71
N ILE A 182 -50.17 1.80 -43.94
CA ILE A 182 -50.97 1.97 -45.17
C ILE A 182 -50.16 2.47 -46.37
N ILE A 183 -49.11 3.27 -46.16
CA ILE A 183 -48.39 3.96 -47.24
C ILE A 183 -47.71 3.00 -48.22
N ALA A 184 -47.34 1.80 -47.76
CA ALA A 184 -46.74 0.77 -48.60
C ALA A 184 -47.68 0.39 -49.77
N SER A 185 -48.99 0.32 -49.49
CA SER A 185 -50.04 -0.02 -50.45
C SER A 185 -50.55 1.15 -51.30
N CYS A 186 -50.14 2.39 -50.98
CA CYS A 186 -50.57 3.58 -51.72
C CYS A 186 -49.62 3.86 -52.89
N GLU A 187 -50.15 4.30 -54.02
CA GLU A 187 -49.36 4.67 -55.21
C GLU A 187 -49.03 6.17 -55.25
N ASN A 188 -49.83 7.01 -54.60
CA ASN A 188 -49.69 8.46 -54.64
C ASN A 188 -50.29 9.14 -53.40
N PHE A 189 -50.05 10.45 -53.30
CA PHE A 189 -50.52 11.32 -52.22
C PHE A 189 -52.04 11.24 -52.00
N GLU A 190 -52.85 11.29 -53.07
CA GLU A 190 -54.31 11.33 -52.95
C GLU A 190 -54.88 10.01 -52.40
N GLN A 191 -54.30 8.87 -52.79
CA GLN A 191 -54.67 7.57 -52.21
C GLN A 191 -54.35 7.50 -50.71
N LEU A 192 -53.18 8.02 -50.28
CA LEU A 192 -52.82 8.08 -48.86
C LEU A 192 -53.82 8.93 -48.06
N ILE A 193 -54.11 10.14 -48.52
CA ILE A 193 -55.08 11.03 -47.85
C ILE A 193 -56.48 10.41 -47.83
N GLY A 194 -56.91 9.77 -48.92
CA GLY A 194 -58.19 9.05 -48.98
C GLY A 194 -58.28 7.93 -47.93
N ARG A 195 -57.21 7.16 -47.74
CA ARG A 195 -57.13 6.11 -46.71
C ARG A 195 -57.15 6.69 -45.30
N LEU A 196 -56.38 7.75 -45.02
CA LEU A 196 -56.40 8.43 -43.72
C LEU A 196 -57.78 9.00 -43.38
N THR A 197 -58.44 9.60 -44.37
CA THR A 197 -59.81 10.12 -44.23
C THR A 197 -60.81 9.00 -43.93
N SER A 198 -60.65 7.83 -44.58
CA SER A 198 -61.49 6.65 -44.33
C SER A 198 -61.29 6.12 -42.91
N LEU A 199 -60.04 6.00 -42.45
CA LEU A 199 -59.71 5.57 -41.09
C LEU A 199 -60.29 6.53 -40.03
N GLN A 200 -60.18 7.83 -40.25
CA GLN A 200 -60.76 8.83 -39.35
C GLN A 200 -62.29 8.69 -39.28
N THR A 201 -62.95 8.50 -40.42
CA THR A 201 -64.41 8.29 -40.51
C THR A 201 -64.82 7.01 -39.80
N GLU A 202 -64.05 5.93 -39.94
CA GLU A 202 -64.31 4.65 -39.26
C GLU A 202 -64.21 4.77 -37.75
N ARG A 203 -63.20 5.50 -37.24
CA ARG A 203 -63.03 5.73 -35.80
C ARG A 203 -64.19 6.51 -35.20
N GLN A 204 -64.86 7.38 -35.97
CA GLN A 204 -66.00 8.17 -35.52
C GLN A 204 -67.35 7.43 -35.61
N LYS A 205 -67.40 6.22 -36.18
CA LYS A 205 -68.63 5.42 -36.22
C LYS A 205 -69.03 4.96 -34.82
N ALA A 206 -70.33 4.77 -34.61
CA ALA A 206 -70.86 4.27 -33.35
C ALA A 206 -70.25 2.89 -33.01
N PRO A 207 -69.69 2.70 -31.81
CA PRO A 207 -69.09 1.43 -31.41
C PRO A 207 -70.18 0.40 -31.02
N PRO A 208 -69.82 -0.88 -30.81
CA PRO A 208 -70.74 -1.90 -30.31
C PRO A 208 -71.43 -1.49 -29.00
N LYS A 209 -72.63 -2.05 -28.76
CA LYS A 209 -73.49 -1.71 -27.60
C LYS A 209 -72.71 -1.87 -26.28
N GLY A 210 -72.55 -0.77 -25.54
CA GLY A 210 -71.87 -0.73 -24.24
C GLY A 210 -70.48 -0.07 -24.23
N GLN A 211 -69.95 0.37 -25.37
CA GLN A 211 -68.71 1.16 -25.46
C GLN A 211 -69.02 2.64 -25.73
N ALA A 212 -68.18 3.54 -25.23
CA ALA A 212 -68.34 4.98 -25.49
C ALA A 212 -67.78 5.35 -26.88
N VAL A 213 -68.43 6.30 -27.53
CA VAL A 213 -68.09 6.74 -28.89
C VAL A 213 -66.78 7.53 -28.86
N ASN A 214 -65.83 7.19 -29.73
CA ASN A 214 -64.66 8.03 -29.98
C ASN A 214 -65.12 9.39 -30.50
N ASN A 215 -64.80 10.45 -29.76
CA ASN A 215 -65.18 11.82 -30.10
C ASN A 215 -63.96 12.71 -30.43
N THR A 216 -62.87 12.10 -30.89
CA THR A 216 -61.71 12.81 -31.42
C THR A 216 -62.14 13.71 -32.59
N PRO A 217 -61.92 15.04 -32.49
CA PRO A 217 -62.28 15.98 -33.54
C PRO A 217 -61.54 15.71 -34.87
N ASP A 218 -61.97 16.34 -35.95
CA ASP A 218 -61.31 16.18 -37.24
C ASP A 218 -59.84 16.63 -37.20
N ILE A 219 -58.95 15.72 -37.62
CA ILE A 219 -57.50 15.94 -37.73
C ILE A 219 -57.07 16.13 -39.19
N ILE A 220 -57.89 15.73 -40.16
CA ILE A 220 -57.51 15.68 -41.58
C ILE A 220 -57.44 17.09 -42.17
N ILE A 221 -58.44 17.93 -41.93
CA ILE A 221 -58.40 19.33 -42.42
C ILE A 221 -57.15 20.06 -41.87
N PRO A 222 -56.88 20.06 -40.55
CA PRO A 222 -55.67 20.66 -40.00
C PRO A 222 -54.38 20.06 -40.56
N LEU A 223 -54.30 18.73 -40.70
CA LEU A 223 -53.15 18.06 -41.31
C LEU A 223 -52.85 18.60 -42.71
N LEU A 224 -53.87 18.70 -43.58
CA LEU A 224 -53.72 19.19 -44.95
C LEU A 224 -53.18 20.63 -45.03
N THR A 225 -53.31 21.43 -43.96
CA THR A 225 -52.71 22.77 -43.91
C THR A 225 -51.18 22.76 -43.79
N GLN A 226 -50.61 21.66 -43.28
CA GLN A 226 -49.17 21.48 -43.10
C GLN A 226 -48.50 20.77 -44.29
N LEU A 227 -49.30 20.22 -45.21
CA LEU A 227 -48.82 19.45 -46.35
C LEU A 227 -48.73 20.30 -47.64
N PRO A 228 -47.89 19.91 -48.61
CA PRO A 228 -47.73 20.67 -49.85
C PRO A 228 -49.03 20.74 -50.68
N LYS A 229 -49.28 21.90 -51.32
CA LYS A 229 -50.49 22.14 -52.12
C LYS A 229 -50.31 21.85 -53.62
N GLY A 230 -49.09 21.98 -54.16
CA GLY A 230 -48.80 21.76 -55.58
C GLY A 230 -48.60 20.28 -55.92
N LYS A 231 -49.06 19.84 -57.10
CA LYS A 231 -48.98 18.43 -57.53
C LYS A 231 -47.56 17.86 -57.48
N GLU A 232 -46.59 18.55 -58.10
CA GLU A 232 -45.19 18.11 -58.10
C GLU A 232 -44.61 18.00 -56.68
N ALA A 233 -44.89 18.97 -55.82
CA ALA A 233 -44.46 18.96 -54.43
C ALA A 233 -45.12 17.84 -53.62
N ARG A 234 -46.39 17.52 -53.89
CA ARG A 234 -47.09 16.37 -53.28
C ARG A 234 -46.47 15.05 -53.69
N ASP A 235 -46.14 14.89 -54.97
CA ASP A 235 -45.51 13.67 -55.48
C ASP A 235 -44.10 13.48 -54.87
N GLN A 236 -43.30 14.55 -54.80
CA GLN A 236 -41.99 14.52 -54.13
C GLN A 236 -42.11 14.18 -52.65
N TRP A 237 -43.04 14.82 -51.95
CA TRP A 237 -43.30 14.59 -50.53
C TRP A 237 -43.73 13.16 -50.25
N PHE A 238 -44.66 12.64 -51.06
CA PHE A 238 -45.15 11.28 -50.92
C PHE A 238 -44.03 10.25 -51.13
N ASN A 239 -43.24 10.41 -52.20
CA ASN A 239 -42.14 9.51 -52.50
C ASN A 239 -41.06 9.53 -51.41
N ALA A 240 -40.71 10.71 -50.91
CA ALA A 240 -39.76 10.85 -49.80
C ALA A 240 -40.29 10.23 -48.50
N LEU A 241 -41.56 10.50 -48.15
CA LEU A 241 -42.18 9.90 -46.97
C LEU A 241 -42.21 8.37 -47.08
N LYS A 242 -42.64 7.83 -48.23
CA LYS A 242 -42.72 6.39 -48.49
C LYS A 242 -41.35 5.70 -48.38
N ALA A 243 -40.28 6.38 -48.77
CA ALA A 243 -38.91 5.87 -48.63
C ALA A 243 -38.42 5.87 -47.17
N ASN A 244 -38.77 6.88 -46.37
CA ASN A 244 -38.19 7.06 -45.03
C ASN A 244 -39.01 6.45 -43.90
N ILE A 245 -40.35 6.45 -44.00
CA ILE A 245 -41.24 6.01 -42.92
C ILE A 245 -41.13 4.51 -42.53
N PRO A 246 -40.66 3.56 -43.37
CA PRO A 246 -40.44 2.18 -42.87
C PRO A 246 -39.46 2.13 -41.68
N ASN A 247 -38.48 3.03 -41.65
CA ASN A 247 -37.43 3.09 -40.64
C ASN A 247 -37.77 3.97 -39.43
N VAL A 248 -38.99 4.52 -39.36
CA VAL A 248 -39.37 5.41 -38.26
C VAL A 248 -39.40 4.67 -36.92
N SER A 249 -38.89 5.36 -35.90
CA SER A 249 -39.04 5.05 -34.48
C SER A 249 -39.49 6.29 -33.71
N MET A 250 -40.20 6.09 -32.60
CA MET A 250 -40.65 7.17 -31.74
C MET A 250 -40.27 6.94 -30.28
N ASN A 251 -40.03 8.02 -29.54
CA ASN A 251 -39.84 8.00 -28.09
C ASN A 251 -40.72 9.09 -27.45
N LEU A 252 -41.38 8.77 -26.34
CA LEU A 252 -42.34 9.66 -25.68
C LEU A 252 -41.89 9.99 -24.25
N PHE A 253 -41.95 11.26 -23.87
CA PHE A 253 -41.87 11.69 -22.47
C PHE A 253 -43.13 12.51 -22.14
N ILE A 254 -44.03 11.93 -21.35
CA ILE A 254 -45.35 12.49 -21.12
C ILE A 254 -45.57 12.78 -19.65
N ILE A 255 -45.82 14.05 -19.35
CA ILE A 255 -46.12 14.55 -18.02
C ILE A 255 -47.64 14.56 -17.86
N ASP A 256 -48.13 13.77 -16.90
CA ASP A 256 -49.49 13.78 -16.37
C ASP A 256 -50.59 13.82 -17.46
N PRO A 257 -50.73 12.76 -18.28
CA PRO A 257 -51.60 12.78 -19.46
C PRO A 257 -53.08 12.77 -19.07
N VAL A 258 -53.76 13.91 -19.23
CA VAL A 258 -55.15 14.09 -18.82
C VAL A 258 -56.03 14.32 -20.05
N PRO A 259 -56.94 13.40 -20.41
CA PRO A 259 -57.84 13.55 -21.55
C PRO A 259 -59.07 14.40 -21.23
N GLY A 260 -59.35 14.70 -19.95
CA GLY A 260 -60.56 15.40 -19.49
C GLY A 260 -61.76 14.46 -19.32
N ASP A 261 -62.22 14.31 -18.09
CA ASP A 261 -63.30 13.40 -17.70
C ASP A 261 -64.47 14.13 -16.98
N VAL A 262 -65.68 13.57 -17.13
CA VAL A 262 -66.91 13.86 -16.35
C VAL A 262 -67.56 15.25 -16.50
N CYS A 263 -66.84 16.30 -16.91
CA CYS A 263 -67.41 17.63 -17.10
C CYS A 263 -67.81 17.85 -18.57
N TRP A 264 -69.09 17.77 -18.92
CA TRP A 264 -69.57 18.20 -20.26
C TRP A 264 -69.41 19.72 -20.39
N PRO A 265 -68.75 20.27 -21.44
CA PRO A 265 -68.39 19.65 -22.73
C PRO A 265 -66.94 19.13 -22.87
N ILE A 266 -66.16 19.06 -21.80
CA ILE A 266 -64.71 18.78 -21.75
C ILE A 266 -64.37 17.27 -21.85
N THR A 267 -65.38 16.39 -21.81
CA THR A 267 -65.17 14.92 -21.86
C THR A 267 -64.70 14.47 -23.25
N TRP A 268 -63.44 14.02 -23.33
CA TRP A 268 -62.84 13.49 -24.55
C TRP A 268 -62.50 12.00 -24.37
N TYR A 269 -62.90 11.19 -25.35
CA TYR A 269 -62.78 9.75 -25.40
C TYR A 269 -62.14 9.32 -26.73
N ASP A 270 -61.09 8.53 -26.63
CA ASP A 270 -60.55 7.72 -27.70
C ASP A 270 -59.98 6.44 -27.09
N SER A 271 -60.37 5.27 -27.60
CA SER A 271 -59.87 4.00 -27.07
C SER A 271 -58.34 3.85 -27.19
N ARG A 272 -57.72 4.57 -28.13
CA ARG A 272 -56.28 4.52 -28.38
C ARG A 272 -55.44 5.15 -27.27
N PHE A 273 -56.02 6.02 -26.44
CA PHE A 273 -55.34 6.63 -25.29
C PHE A 273 -54.66 5.61 -24.39
N PHE A 274 -55.26 4.43 -24.23
CA PHE A 274 -54.81 3.42 -23.28
C PHE A 274 -53.75 2.48 -23.85
N THR A 275 -53.28 2.72 -25.07
CA THR A 275 -52.32 1.83 -25.73
C THR A 275 -51.22 2.63 -26.42
N ILE A 276 -49.98 2.15 -26.33
CA ILE A 276 -48.82 2.75 -26.99
C ILE A 276 -48.48 1.92 -28.24
N PRO A 277 -48.51 2.51 -29.46
CA PRO A 277 -48.35 1.77 -30.71
C PRO A 277 -46.92 1.26 -30.93
N PRO A 278 -46.68 0.19 -31.71
CA PRO A 278 -45.37 -0.50 -31.82
C PRO A 278 -44.22 0.35 -32.38
N ILE A 279 -44.55 1.47 -33.03
CA ILE A 279 -43.60 2.48 -33.50
C ILE A 279 -42.83 3.15 -32.34
N VAL A 280 -43.45 3.25 -31.16
CA VAL A 280 -42.85 3.84 -29.97
C VAL A 280 -41.95 2.79 -29.31
N LYS A 281 -40.65 3.08 -29.19
CA LYS A 281 -39.67 2.16 -28.59
C LYS A 281 -39.48 2.41 -27.11
N TYR A 282 -39.54 3.67 -26.70
CA TYR A 282 -39.43 4.08 -25.31
C TYR A 282 -40.54 5.08 -24.96
N ALA A 283 -41.17 4.92 -23.80
CA ALA A 283 -42.11 5.89 -23.26
C ALA A 283 -41.91 6.07 -21.74
N GLU A 284 -41.77 7.31 -21.27
CA GLU A 284 -41.74 7.65 -19.84
C GLU A 284 -42.96 8.50 -19.47
N PHE A 285 -43.68 8.08 -18.42
CA PHE A 285 -44.85 8.78 -17.90
C PHE A 285 -44.60 9.26 -16.47
N VAL A 286 -44.92 10.52 -16.19
CA VAL A 286 -44.84 11.09 -14.84
C VAL A 286 -46.21 11.51 -14.33
N TYR A 287 -46.60 11.01 -13.15
CA TYR A 287 -47.89 11.33 -12.52
C TYR A 287 -47.70 12.13 -11.22
N TYR A 288 -48.58 13.08 -10.96
CA TYR A 288 -48.55 13.90 -9.73
C TYR A 288 -49.39 13.35 -8.57
N GLU A 289 -48.85 13.28 -7.36
CA GLU A 289 -49.53 12.62 -6.23
C GLU A 289 -50.57 13.51 -5.53
N ASN A 290 -50.38 14.83 -5.57
CA ASN A 290 -51.17 15.83 -4.83
C ASN A 290 -52.11 16.61 -5.76
N GLU A 291 -52.40 16.09 -6.95
CA GLU A 291 -53.48 16.59 -7.81
C GLU A 291 -54.81 15.99 -7.37
N HIS A 292 -55.64 16.81 -6.71
CA HIS A 292 -56.85 16.36 -6.02
C HIS A 292 -58.11 17.04 -6.59
N SER A 293 -58.10 17.59 -7.80
CA SER A 293 -59.35 18.04 -8.44
C SER A 293 -60.31 16.85 -8.62
N ASP A 294 -61.57 16.98 -8.20
CA ASP A 294 -62.49 15.82 -8.17
C ASP A 294 -62.81 15.30 -9.57
N TRP A 295 -62.95 16.21 -10.53
CA TRP A 295 -63.27 15.93 -11.94
C TRP A 295 -62.27 16.61 -12.90
N GLY A 296 -62.19 16.15 -14.15
CA GLY A 296 -61.47 16.80 -15.25
C GLY A 296 -59.95 16.57 -15.29
N PHE A 297 -59.34 16.09 -14.20
CA PHE A 297 -57.90 15.89 -14.03
C PHE A 297 -57.50 14.43 -13.76
N THR A 298 -58.36 13.48 -14.10
CA THR A 298 -58.02 12.06 -14.04
C THR A 298 -57.06 11.70 -15.18
N PRO A 299 -55.80 11.31 -14.90
CA PRO A 299 -54.86 10.94 -15.95
C PRO A 299 -55.14 9.53 -16.49
N ILE A 300 -54.78 9.27 -17.73
CA ILE A 300 -54.83 7.93 -18.34
C ILE A 300 -53.61 7.09 -17.94
N TYR A 301 -53.78 5.77 -17.93
CA TYR A 301 -52.70 4.81 -17.74
C TYR A 301 -52.54 3.95 -19.00
N PRO A 302 -51.67 4.35 -19.95
CA PRO A 302 -51.49 3.60 -21.19
C PRO A 302 -50.60 2.37 -21.02
N GLU A 303 -50.91 1.31 -21.76
CA GLU A 303 -50.18 0.02 -21.80
C GLU A 303 -49.43 -0.17 -23.13
N ALA A 304 -48.39 -1.00 -23.14
CA ALA A 304 -47.65 -1.33 -24.36
C ALA A 304 -48.52 -2.22 -25.28
N SER A 305 -48.54 -1.94 -26.59
CA SER A 305 -49.16 -2.85 -27.55
C SER A 305 -48.27 -4.07 -27.85
N ASN A 306 -46.96 -3.94 -27.67
CA ASN A 306 -45.97 -5.00 -27.81
C ASN A 306 -44.95 -4.92 -26.64
N PRO A 307 -45.29 -5.50 -25.47
CA PRO A 307 -44.46 -5.40 -24.27
C PRO A 307 -43.03 -5.94 -24.41
N GLU A 308 -42.79 -6.88 -25.33
CA GLU A 308 -41.46 -7.49 -25.54
C GLU A 308 -40.46 -6.54 -26.21
N ASN A 309 -40.96 -5.56 -26.98
CA ASN A 309 -40.14 -4.68 -27.81
C ASN A 309 -40.31 -3.19 -27.48
N GLN A 310 -41.02 -2.88 -26.39
CA GLN A 310 -41.30 -1.51 -25.96
C GLN A 310 -40.95 -1.34 -24.49
N VAL A 311 -40.17 -0.31 -24.19
CA VAL A 311 -39.83 0.07 -22.81
C VAL A 311 -40.84 1.14 -22.35
N ILE A 312 -41.60 0.86 -21.28
CA ILE A 312 -42.48 1.85 -20.66
C ILE A 312 -42.12 2.06 -19.19
N ILE A 313 -41.65 3.26 -18.88
CA ILE A 313 -41.32 3.72 -17.53
C ILE A 313 -42.46 4.57 -16.99
N ARG A 314 -42.83 4.37 -15.72
CA ARG A 314 -43.87 5.14 -15.05
C ARG A 314 -43.42 5.52 -13.65
N ASN A 315 -43.48 6.81 -13.35
CA ASN A 315 -43.02 7.36 -12.07
C ASN A 315 -44.07 8.31 -11.48
N THR A 316 -44.09 8.43 -10.16
CA THR A 316 -44.83 9.49 -9.47
C THR A 316 -43.90 10.57 -8.95
N LEU A 317 -44.41 11.80 -8.85
CA LEU A 317 -43.78 12.92 -8.18
C LEU A 317 -44.80 13.66 -7.30
N PRO A 318 -44.38 14.21 -6.15
CA PRO A 318 -45.27 15.04 -5.35
C PRO A 318 -45.55 16.38 -6.05
N GLY A 319 -46.74 16.93 -5.85
CA GLY A 319 -47.22 18.13 -6.53
C GLY A 319 -48.63 17.98 -7.08
N HIS A 320 -49.20 19.09 -7.55
CA HIS A 320 -50.43 19.13 -8.35
C HIS A 320 -50.07 19.11 -9.85
N HIS A 321 -51.08 19.09 -10.73
CA HIS A 321 -50.91 18.92 -12.19
C HIS A 321 -49.88 19.84 -12.88
N GLY A 322 -49.72 21.07 -12.38
CA GLY A 322 -48.82 22.07 -12.94
C GLY A 322 -47.44 22.15 -12.28
N THR A 323 -47.18 21.38 -11.21
CA THR A 323 -46.00 21.57 -10.35
C THR A 323 -44.68 21.45 -11.12
N GLY A 324 -44.51 20.44 -11.97
CA GLY A 324 -43.28 20.25 -12.76
C GLY A 324 -43.18 21.11 -14.02
N SER A 325 -44.25 21.81 -14.43
CA SER A 325 -44.23 22.76 -15.55
C SER A 325 -44.00 24.20 -15.08
N ALA A 326 -44.61 24.60 -13.96
CA ALA A 326 -44.61 25.98 -13.45
C ALA A 326 -43.47 26.33 -12.49
N GLY A 327 -43.08 25.41 -11.61
CA GLY A 327 -42.03 25.66 -10.60
C GLY A 327 -42.37 26.74 -9.58
N THR A 328 -43.61 26.77 -9.13
CA THR A 328 -44.15 27.75 -8.16
C THR A 328 -44.64 27.06 -6.87
N ASN A 329 -44.77 27.86 -5.81
CA ASN A 329 -45.40 27.48 -4.53
C ASN A 329 -46.93 27.68 -4.54
N ALA A 330 -47.48 28.15 -5.66
CA ALA A 330 -48.90 28.39 -5.84
C ALA A 330 -49.66 27.14 -6.28
N SER A 331 -50.89 27.00 -5.80
CA SER A 331 -51.86 26.02 -6.29
C SER A 331 -52.35 26.37 -7.71
N GLN A 332 -53.19 25.51 -8.27
CA GLN A 332 -53.87 25.76 -9.55
C GLN A 332 -54.81 26.97 -9.54
N GLN A 333 -55.14 27.52 -8.37
CA GLN A 333 -55.93 28.74 -8.20
C GLN A 333 -55.06 30.00 -8.08
N ASN A 334 -53.76 29.88 -8.40
CA ASN A 334 -52.77 30.94 -8.28
C ASN A 334 -52.55 31.45 -6.85
N VAL A 335 -52.85 30.67 -5.81
CA VAL A 335 -52.64 31.07 -4.41
C VAL A 335 -51.47 30.29 -3.82
N VAL A 336 -50.52 30.96 -3.17
CA VAL A 336 -49.41 30.29 -2.48
C VAL A 336 -49.92 29.50 -1.28
N VAL A 337 -49.72 28.18 -1.29
CA VAL A 337 -50.21 27.29 -0.22
C VAL A 337 -49.09 26.65 0.59
N SER A 338 -47.86 26.60 0.07
CA SER A 338 -46.73 25.98 0.78
C SER A 338 -46.47 26.67 2.14
N PRO A 339 -46.18 25.89 3.21
CA PRO A 339 -45.80 26.43 4.51
C PRO A 339 -44.55 27.32 4.45
N GLU A 340 -44.40 28.20 5.44
CA GLU A 340 -43.21 29.06 5.54
C GLU A 340 -41.91 28.23 5.55
N LYS A 341 -40.86 28.76 4.92
CA LYS A 341 -39.52 28.15 4.78
C LYS A 341 -39.45 26.88 3.90
N THR A 342 -40.57 26.32 3.46
CA THR A 342 -40.62 25.17 2.53
C THR A 342 -40.83 25.61 1.07
N LYS A 343 -40.52 24.75 0.09
CA LYS A 343 -40.63 25.06 -1.36
C LYS A 343 -41.07 23.85 -2.18
N SER A 344 -42.06 24.04 -3.07
CA SER A 344 -42.48 23.02 -4.05
C SER A 344 -41.79 23.17 -5.43
N THR A 345 -40.83 24.08 -5.55
CA THR A 345 -40.17 24.39 -6.84
C THR A 345 -39.12 23.36 -7.27
N HIS A 346 -38.87 22.29 -6.51
CA HIS A 346 -37.78 21.34 -6.79
C HIS A 346 -38.15 20.34 -7.89
N VAL A 347 -39.42 19.96 -7.96
CA VAL A 347 -39.96 19.06 -8.99
C VAL A 347 -39.80 19.61 -10.40
N GLN A 348 -39.99 20.92 -10.63
CA GLN A 348 -39.71 21.53 -11.94
C GLN A 348 -38.25 21.34 -12.38
N LYS A 349 -37.31 21.44 -11.44
CA LYS A 349 -35.88 21.32 -11.74
C LYS A 349 -35.50 19.88 -12.07
N LEU A 350 -36.05 18.94 -11.31
CA LEU A 350 -35.93 17.52 -11.62
C LEU A 350 -36.50 17.23 -13.02
N MET A 351 -37.67 17.79 -13.34
CA MET A 351 -38.30 17.61 -14.64
C MET A 351 -37.43 18.14 -15.80
N ILE A 352 -36.83 19.33 -15.64
CA ILE A 352 -35.89 19.88 -16.63
C ILE A 352 -34.74 18.89 -16.88
N PHE A 353 -34.08 18.39 -15.82
CA PHE A 353 -32.98 17.44 -16.00
C PHE A 353 -33.43 16.08 -16.55
N LYS A 354 -34.62 15.60 -16.19
CA LYS A 354 -35.20 14.37 -16.75
C LYS A 354 -35.43 14.48 -18.26
N LEU A 355 -36.00 15.60 -18.71
CA LEU A 355 -36.19 15.88 -20.14
C LEU A 355 -34.86 16.01 -20.89
N LEU A 356 -33.86 16.66 -20.28
CA LEU A 356 -32.51 16.73 -20.85
C LEU A 356 -31.88 15.34 -21.00
N LYS A 357 -31.96 14.50 -19.96
CA LYS A 357 -31.48 13.10 -20.02
C LYS A 357 -32.20 12.32 -21.12
N PHE A 358 -33.53 12.35 -21.11
CA PHE A 358 -34.36 11.66 -22.09
C PHE A 358 -33.97 12.04 -23.52
N LEU A 359 -33.93 13.34 -23.84
CA LEU A 359 -33.59 13.79 -25.18
C LEU A 359 -32.13 13.44 -25.58
N THR A 360 -31.19 13.56 -24.64
CA THR A 360 -29.78 13.19 -24.88
C THR A 360 -29.63 11.70 -25.20
N GLU A 361 -30.28 10.83 -24.44
CA GLU A 361 -30.28 9.37 -24.65
C GLU A 361 -30.93 8.96 -25.98
N HIS A 362 -31.75 9.83 -26.56
CA HIS A 362 -32.45 9.62 -27.82
C HIS A 362 -31.95 10.56 -28.95
N GLY A 363 -30.64 10.84 -28.94
CA GLY A 363 -29.93 11.41 -30.09
C GLY A 363 -30.15 12.90 -30.33
N VAL A 364 -30.57 13.66 -29.32
CA VAL A 364 -30.73 15.12 -29.42
C VAL A 364 -29.50 15.83 -28.87
N GLU A 365 -28.93 16.71 -29.69
CA GLU A 365 -27.84 17.60 -29.28
C GLU A 365 -28.36 18.89 -28.65
N PHE A 366 -27.64 19.39 -27.66
CA PHE A 366 -27.96 20.64 -26.96
C PHE A 366 -26.90 21.71 -27.24
N LYS A 367 -27.33 22.98 -27.25
CA LYS A 367 -26.42 24.12 -27.16
C LYS A 367 -25.91 24.26 -25.71
N ASP A 368 -24.96 25.17 -25.48
CA ASP A 368 -24.48 25.46 -24.11
C ASP A 368 -25.66 25.79 -23.17
N ALA A 369 -25.81 24.97 -22.12
CA ALA A 369 -26.90 25.06 -21.16
C ALA A 369 -26.66 26.12 -20.06
N GLN A 370 -25.56 26.88 -20.08
CA GLN A 370 -25.24 27.87 -19.06
C GLN A 370 -26.37 28.89 -18.80
N GLU A 371 -27.19 29.19 -19.82
CA GLU A 371 -28.29 30.15 -19.71
C GLU A 371 -29.36 29.76 -18.68
N ILE A 372 -29.66 28.47 -18.49
CA ILE A 372 -30.67 27.99 -17.53
C ILE A 372 -30.18 27.91 -16.08
N PHE A 373 -28.91 28.24 -15.84
CA PHE A 373 -28.31 28.35 -14.50
C PHE A 373 -28.15 29.81 -14.04
N ARG A 374 -28.51 30.81 -14.84
CA ARG A 374 -28.42 32.22 -14.43
C ARG A 374 -29.39 32.56 -13.30
N GLU A 375 -29.17 33.64 -12.55
CA GLU A 375 -30.12 34.03 -11.51
C GLU A 375 -31.53 34.20 -12.10
N HIS A 376 -32.54 33.76 -11.35
CA HIS A 376 -33.97 33.78 -11.69
C HIS A 376 -34.44 32.77 -12.74
N THR A 377 -33.58 32.01 -13.42
CA THR A 377 -34.00 31.00 -14.42
C THR A 377 -34.55 29.71 -13.78
N GLY A 378 -35.05 28.79 -14.62
CA GLY A 378 -35.64 27.50 -14.24
C GLY A 378 -34.85 26.76 -13.15
N LEU A 379 -33.56 26.53 -13.37
CA LEU A 379 -32.67 25.93 -12.36
C LEU A 379 -32.17 26.99 -11.38
N GLY A 380 -31.51 28.03 -11.89
CA GLY A 380 -30.92 29.11 -11.10
C GLY A 380 -29.52 28.81 -10.53
N LYS A 381 -28.76 29.87 -10.22
CA LYS A 381 -27.31 29.82 -9.94
C LYS A 381 -26.88 28.77 -8.92
N LYS A 382 -27.67 28.54 -7.88
CA LYS A 382 -27.34 27.58 -6.82
C LYS A 382 -27.32 26.11 -7.27
N TYR A 383 -27.85 25.79 -8.45
CA TYR A 383 -27.82 24.42 -8.99
C TYR A 383 -26.60 24.18 -9.88
N ILE A 384 -25.81 25.22 -10.18
CA ILE A 384 -24.52 25.02 -10.87
C ILE A 384 -23.57 24.20 -10.00
N THR A 385 -23.65 24.35 -8.67
CA THR A 385 -22.85 23.58 -7.70
C THR A 385 -23.26 22.12 -7.61
N PHE A 386 -24.33 21.69 -8.29
CA PHE A 386 -24.70 20.28 -8.38
C PHE A 386 -23.80 19.56 -9.38
N LEU A 387 -23.15 20.31 -10.27
CA LEU A 387 -22.27 19.83 -11.32
C LEU A 387 -20.83 19.83 -10.78
N GLU A 388 -20.29 18.63 -10.52
CA GLU A 388 -18.92 18.46 -10.03
C GLU A 388 -17.93 18.54 -11.20
N GLY A 389 -16.78 19.22 -11.02
CA GLY A 389 -15.67 19.21 -11.98
C GLY A 389 -15.79 20.09 -13.23
N LEU A 390 -16.91 20.80 -13.44
CA LEU A 390 -17.05 21.73 -14.57
C LEU A 390 -16.50 23.12 -14.23
N GLY A 391 -15.43 23.52 -14.94
CA GLY A 391 -14.86 24.87 -14.89
C GLY A 391 -15.74 25.92 -15.57
N GLU A 392 -15.24 27.15 -15.74
CA GLU A 392 -16.00 28.26 -16.37
C GLU A 392 -16.31 28.06 -17.88
N ALA A 393 -15.92 26.92 -18.47
CA ALA A 393 -15.92 26.65 -19.91
C ALA A 393 -17.25 26.10 -20.49
N GLY A 394 -18.38 26.67 -20.09
CA GLY A 394 -19.72 26.25 -20.58
C GLY A 394 -20.25 24.97 -19.93
N ILE A 395 -21.51 24.60 -20.23
CA ILE A 395 -22.16 23.40 -19.68
C ILE A 395 -22.65 22.52 -20.83
N GLU A 396 -21.95 21.41 -21.05
CA GLU A 396 -22.33 20.37 -22.00
C GLU A 396 -23.26 19.36 -21.34
N VAL A 397 -24.51 19.27 -21.84
CA VAL A 397 -25.57 18.42 -21.25
C VAL A 397 -25.19 16.93 -21.27
N ALA A 398 -24.47 16.48 -22.31
CA ALA A 398 -24.06 15.08 -22.46
C ALA A 398 -23.07 14.60 -21.38
N HIS A 399 -22.36 15.51 -20.71
CA HIS A 399 -21.37 15.19 -19.67
C HIS A 399 -21.92 15.31 -18.25
N LEU A 400 -23.23 15.57 -18.08
CA LEU A 400 -23.84 15.69 -16.76
C LEU A 400 -24.01 14.33 -16.07
N ASP A 401 -23.60 14.23 -14.80
CA ASP A 401 -23.91 13.07 -13.95
C ASP A 401 -25.39 13.14 -13.50
N PHE A 402 -26.30 12.72 -14.40
CA PHE A 402 -27.74 12.69 -14.12
C PHE A 402 -28.09 11.89 -12.86
N PRO A 403 -27.55 10.68 -12.61
CA PRO A 403 -27.81 9.95 -11.36
C PRO A 403 -27.52 10.77 -10.09
N ALA A 404 -26.36 11.43 -10.03
CA ALA A 404 -26.01 12.27 -8.88
C ALA A 404 -26.91 13.50 -8.75
N ILE A 405 -27.26 14.14 -9.88
CA ILE A 405 -28.17 15.30 -9.91
C ILE A 405 -29.57 14.92 -9.44
N PHE A 406 -30.13 13.82 -9.97
CA PHE A 406 -31.45 13.33 -9.60
C PHE A 406 -31.53 13.01 -8.13
N ARG A 407 -30.55 12.27 -7.58
CA ARG A 407 -30.45 11.99 -6.15
C ARG A 407 -30.50 13.25 -5.29
N LYS A 408 -29.60 14.22 -5.56
CA LYS A 408 -29.58 15.50 -4.83
C LYS A 408 -30.91 16.26 -4.93
N LEU A 409 -31.64 16.16 -6.04
CA LEU A 409 -32.95 16.79 -6.22
C LEU A 409 -34.06 16.05 -5.49
N TYR A 410 -34.06 14.72 -5.52
CA TYR A 410 -35.00 13.90 -4.76
C TYR A 410 -34.86 14.12 -3.26
N ASP A 411 -33.64 14.21 -2.74
CA ASP A 411 -33.37 14.58 -1.33
C ASP A 411 -34.07 15.91 -0.99
N ARG A 412 -33.91 16.94 -1.85
CA ARG A 412 -34.57 18.23 -1.64
C ARG A 412 -36.09 18.17 -1.74
N ILE A 413 -36.63 17.31 -2.61
CA ILE A 413 -38.08 17.10 -2.74
C ILE A 413 -38.61 16.44 -1.47
N TYR A 414 -37.91 15.42 -0.96
CA TYR A 414 -38.24 14.72 0.28
C TYR A 414 -38.18 15.66 1.49
N GLU A 415 -37.10 16.45 1.64
CA GLU A 415 -36.97 17.49 2.67
C GLU A 415 -38.12 18.52 2.65
N ASN A 416 -38.73 18.75 1.48
CA ASN A 416 -39.80 19.74 1.29
C ASN A 416 -41.17 19.09 1.12
N ARG A 417 -41.37 17.83 1.54
CA ARG A 417 -42.62 17.08 1.36
C ARG A 417 -43.87 17.86 1.78
N ALA A 418 -43.81 18.53 2.93
CA ALA A 418 -44.90 19.35 3.46
C ALA A 418 -45.33 20.49 2.51
N ALA A 419 -44.44 21.01 1.66
CA ALA A 419 -44.80 22.02 0.66
C ALA A 419 -45.72 21.47 -0.42
N TYR A 420 -45.55 20.19 -0.78
CA TYR A 420 -46.34 19.51 -1.79
C TYR A 420 -47.64 18.94 -1.22
N GLU A 421 -47.61 18.44 0.02
CA GLU A 421 -48.82 17.95 0.70
C GLU A 421 -49.84 19.05 0.96
N ALA A 422 -49.39 20.32 1.05
CA ALA A 422 -50.28 21.47 1.09
C ALA A 422 -51.21 21.57 -0.13
N PHE A 423 -50.87 20.94 -1.27
CA PHE A 423 -51.74 20.90 -2.45
C PHE A 423 -52.90 19.92 -2.32
N ASN A 424 -52.88 18.97 -1.37
CA ASN A 424 -53.99 18.02 -1.16
C ASN A 424 -55.32 18.71 -0.82
N ALA A 425 -55.26 19.91 -0.24
CA ALA A 425 -56.45 20.71 0.08
C ALA A 425 -56.85 21.67 -1.07
N THR A 426 -56.20 21.55 -2.23
CA THR A 426 -56.37 22.45 -3.37
C THR A 426 -56.88 21.71 -4.59
N HIS A 427 -57.43 22.45 -5.53
CA HIS A 427 -58.03 21.93 -6.75
C HIS A 427 -58.06 23.00 -7.82
N TYR A 428 -58.31 22.60 -9.05
CA TYR A 428 -58.62 23.54 -10.12
C TYR A 428 -59.95 24.27 -9.86
N THR A 429 -60.04 25.53 -10.27
CA THR A 429 -61.23 26.37 -10.07
C THR A 429 -62.51 25.65 -10.52
N LEU A 430 -63.52 25.59 -9.64
CA LEU A 430 -64.84 24.95 -9.85
C LEU A 430 -64.88 23.41 -9.92
N MET A 431 -63.77 22.70 -9.64
CA MET A 431 -63.72 21.23 -9.80
C MET A 431 -63.80 20.40 -8.52
N GLY A 432 -63.92 21.03 -7.35
CA GLY A 432 -63.96 20.35 -6.05
C GLY A 432 -62.65 19.64 -5.68
N VAL A 433 -62.57 19.16 -4.43
CA VAL A 433 -61.40 18.43 -3.91
C VAL A 433 -61.80 16.96 -3.67
N ALA A 434 -61.16 16.03 -4.38
CA ALA A 434 -61.23 14.61 -4.13
C ALA A 434 -60.31 14.20 -2.96
N PRO A 435 -60.70 13.18 -2.17
CA PRO A 435 -59.87 12.70 -1.06
C PRO A 435 -58.60 11.95 -1.55
N GLN A 436 -58.65 11.36 -2.74
CA GLN A 436 -57.53 10.65 -3.35
C GLN A 436 -57.55 10.86 -4.87
N ARG A 437 -56.36 10.85 -5.47
CA ARG A 437 -56.21 10.96 -6.91
C ARG A 437 -56.68 9.69 -7.61
N LYS A 438 -57.57 9.85 -8.60
CA LYS A 438 -58.04 8.79 -9.50
C LYS A 438 -57.09 8.61 -10.68
N VAL A 439 -57.16 7.46 -11.35
CA VAL A 439 -56.52 7.18 -12.63
C VAL A 439 -57.50 6.45 -13.55
N LEU A 440 -57.48 6.76 -14.84
CA LEU A 440 -58.34 6.15 -15.85
C LEU A 440 -57.61 5.00 -16.53
N ARG A 441 -58.09 3.78 -16.33
CA ARG A 441 -57.57 2.57 -16.97
C ARG A 441 -58.38 2.18 -18.21
N THR A 442 -57.90 1.19 -18.95
CA THR A 442 -58.57 0.58 -20.11
C THR A 442 -60.04 0.27 -19.80
N ASN A 443 -60.93 0.47 -20.79
CA ASN A 443 -62.39 0.40 -20.64
C ASN A 443 -63.02 1.44 -19.69
N HIS A 444 -62.33 2.56 -19.43
CA HIS A 444 -62.85 3.67 -18.61
C HIS A 444 -63.16 3.28 -17.16
N LYS A 445 -62.40 2.31 -16.65
CA LYS A 445 -62.46 1.96 -15.24
C LYS A 445 -61.58 2.93 -14.46
N TYR A 446 -62.19 3.62 -13.51
CA TYR A 446 -61.46 4.41 -12.52
C TYR A 446 -60.78 3.47 -11.53
N GLY A 447 -59.51 3.73 -11.25
CA GLY A 447 -58.78 3.18 -10.11
C GLY A 447 -58.20 4.30 -9.26
N LEU A 448 -57.62 3.96 -8.11
CA LEU A 448 -56.87 4.94 -7.32
C LEU A 448 -55.41 4.96 -7.77
N LEU A 449 -54.78 6.14 -7.80
CA LEU A 449 -53.37 6.27 -8.12
C LEU A 449 -52.51 5.47 -7.13
N THR A 450 -52.89 5.48 -5.85
CA THR A 450 -52.22 4.78 -4.74
C THR A 450 -52.28 3.26 -4.83
N GLU A 451 -53.25 2.71 -5.57
CA GLU A 451 -53.34 1.27 -5.86
C GLU A 451 -52.38 0.85 -6.98
N VAL A 452 -52.07 1.77 -7.90
CA VAL A 452 -51.09 1.55 -8.99
C VAL A 452 -49.67 1.82 -8.50
N PHE A 453 -49.50 2.88 -7.73
CA PHE A 453 -48.24 3.37 -7.21
C PHE A 453 -48.34 3.42 -5.67
N PRO A 454 -48.01 2.32 -4.97
CA PRO A 454 -48.03 2.31 -3.52
C PRO A 454 -47.03 3.35 -2.99
N LYS A 455 -47.35 3.99 -1.86
CA LYS A 455 -46.46 4.97 -1.24
C LYS A 455 -45.16 4.28 -0.79
N ASN A 456 -44.04 4.63 -1.41
CA ASN A 456 -42.72 4.22 -0.95
C ASN A 456 -42.41 4.87 0.40
N LYS A 457 -42.10 4.07 1.42
CA LYS A 457 -41.66 4.58 2.72
C LYS A 457 -40.19 5.00 2.62
N GLY A 458 -39.88 6.20 3.12
CA GLY A 458 -38.50 6.72 3.16
C GLY A 458 -37.92 7.26 1.85
N TYR A 459 -38.63 7.15 0.72
CA TYR A 459 -38.19 7.66 -0.58
C TYR A 459 -39.31 8.47 -1.26
N VAL A 460 -38.99 9.18 -2.35
CA VAL A 460 -40.00 9.96 -3.10
C VAL A 460 -40.78 9.02 -4.02
N ASN A 461 -40.08 8.13 -4.72
CA ASN A 461 -40.62 7.12 -5.64
C ASN A 461 -39.58 5.99 -5.81
N GLU A 462 -39.86 5.02 -6.68
CA GLU A 462 -38.97 3.86 -6.92
C GLU A 462 -37.62 4.27 -7.50
N GLU A 463 -37.60 5.24 -8.43
CA GLU A 463 -36.35 5.78 -9.00
C GLU A 463 -35.46 6.41 -7.93
N HIS A 464 -36.03 7.15 -6.97
CA HIS A 464 -35.26 7.67 -5.85
C HIS A 464 -34.64 6.52 -5.03
N SER A 465 -35.42 5.47 -4.74
CA SER A 465 -34.89 4.29 -4.03
C SER A 465 -33.76 3.62 -4.81
N PHE A 466 -33.93 3.41 -6.11
CA PHE A 466 -32.90 2.81 -6.98
C PHE A 466 -31.62 3.65 -7.02
N LEU A 467 -31.73 4.97 -7.22
CA LEU A 467 -30.58 5.88 -7.23
C LEU A 467 -29.84 5.90 -5.88
N MET A 468 -30.57 5.75 -4.77
CA MET A 468 -29.97 5.64 -3.45
C MET A 468 -29.23 4.32 -3.26
N LYS A 469 -29.80 3.20 -3.74
CA LYS A 469 -29.12 1.90 -3.78
C LYS A 469 -27.84 1.97 -4.59
N GLU A 470 -27.93 2.41 -5.84
CA GLU A 470 -26.79 2.64 -6.74
C GLU A 470 -25.73 3.52 -6.09
N TYR A 471 -26.13 4.62 -5.46
CA TYR A 471 -25.20 5.49 -4.76
C TYR A 471 -24.50 4.76 -3.62
N PHE A 472 -25.20 3.97 -2.80
CA PHE A 472 -24.58 3.14 -1.76
C PHE A 472 -23.67 2.06 -2.37
N PHE A 473 -24.06 1.37 -3.43
CA PHE A 473 -23.20 0.38 -4.12
C PHE A 473 -21.95 1.02 -4.73
N LYS A 474 -22.07 2.21 -5.34
CA LYS A 474 -20.97 3.00 -5.91
C LYS A 474 -20.03 3.51 -4.80
N ILE A 475 -20.61 3.93 -3.68
CA ILE A 475 -19.90 4.37 -2.48
C ILE A 475 -19.16 3.22 -1.79
N LEU A 476 -19.81 2.05 -1.70
CA LEU A 476 -19.25 0.82 -1.14
C LEU A 476 -18.38 0.09 -2.18
N GLN A 477 -18.22 0.70 -3.37
CA GLN A 477 -17.32 0.31 -4.45
C GLN A 477 -17.42 -1.16 -4.86
N VAL A 478 -18.64 -1.70 -4.86
CA VAL A 478 -18.88 -3.08 -5.30
C VAL A 478 -18.83 -3.19 -6.85
N HIS A 479 -18.90 -2.07 -7.58
CA HIS A 479 -19.02 -2.04 -9.04
C HIS A 479 -18.00 -1.18 -9.81
N SER A 480 -16.95 -0.64 -9.19
CA SER A 480 -15.87 -0.01 -9.96
C SER A 480 -14.89 -1.07 -10.44
N SER A 481 -14.79 -1.23 -11.76
CA SER A 481 -13.74 -1.91 -12.51
C SER A 481 -12.35 -1.27 -12.35
N GLU A 482 -12.10 -0.54 -11.26
CA GLU A 482 -10.82 0.07 -10.93
C GLU A 482 -10.07 -0.82 -9.94
N GLN A 483 -8.75 -0.84 -10.09
CA GLN A 483 -7.76 -1.62 -9.34
C GLN A 483 -7.67 -1.21 -7.86
N GLN A 484 -8.78 -1.22 -7.11
CA GLN A 484 -8.74 -0.97 -5.67
C GLN A 484 -8.51 -2.27 -4.91
N SER A 485 -7.51 -2.22 -4.02
CA SER A 485 -7.24 -3.29 -3.07
C SER A 485 -8.43 -3.48 -2.13
N LEU A 486 -8.65 -4.70 -1.66
CA LEU A 486 -9.73 -5.05 -0.73
C LEU A 486 -9.66 -4.19 0.55
N THR A 487 -8.46 -3.91 1.04
CA THR A 487 -8.18 -2.96 2.13
C THR A 487 -8.73 -1.56 1.83
N GLY A 488 -8.56 -1.07 0.59
CA GLY A 488 -9.11 0.21 0.14
C GLY A 488 -10.65 0.22 0.12
N LEU A 489 -11.26 -0.89 -0.27
CA LEU A 489 -12.72 -1.06 -0.25
C LEU A 489 -13.27 -1.03 1.17
N ILE A 490 -12.66 -1.76 2.12
CA ILE A 490 -13.07 -1.77 3.53
C ILE A 490 -12.93 -0.37 4.15
N LYS A 491 -11.80 0.31 3.96
CA LYS A 491 -11.58 1.68 4.47
C LYS A 491 -12.58 2.69 3.88
N SER A 492 -12.94 2.52 2.61
CA SER A 492 -13.97 3.34 1.95
C SER A 492 -15.35 3.09 2.57
N ALA A 493 -15.72 1.82 2.72
CA ALA A 493 -16.98 1.42 3.34
C ALA A 493 -17.10 1.96 4.77
N GLN A 494 -16.04 1.80 5.58
CA GLN A 494 -15.92 2.38 6.92
C GLN A 494 -16.20 3.88 6.91
N THR A 495 -15.41 4.64 6.13
CA THR A 495 -15.47 6.11 6.08
C THR A 495 -16.88 6.59 5.77
N VAL A 496 -17.53 5.93 4.82
CA VAL A 496 -18.87 6.29 4.38
C VAL A 496 -19.91 5.91 5.44
N LEU A 497 -19.89 4.67 5.92
CA LEU A 497 -20.89 4.18 6.87
C LEU A 497 -20.83 5.04 8.12
N THR A 498 -19.64 5.27 8.68
CA THR A 498 -19.43 6.16 9.84
C THR A 498 -19.98 7.55 9.57
N LYS A 499 -19.70 8.14 8.40
CA LYS A 499 -20.20 9.49 8.04
C LYS A 499 -21.72 9.56 7.96
N ASN A 500 -22.39 8.53 7.46
CA ASN A 500 -23.85 8.53 7.28
C ASN A 500 -24.59 8.08 8.55
N ILE A 501 -24.03 7.15 9.33
CA ILE A 501 -24.58 6.72 10.61
C ILE A 501 -24.58 7.88 11.62
N LYS A 502 -23.50 8.67 11.69
CA LYS A 502 -23.42 9.88 12.54
C LYS A 502 -24.50 10.93 12.21
N ARG A 503 -25.19 10.80 11.07
CA ARG A 503 -26.26 11.71 10.66
C ARG A 503 -27.67 11.18 10.96
N ILE A 504 -27.82 9.91 11.35
CA ILE A 504 -29.12 9.31 11.70
C ILE A 504 -29.77 10.13 12.81
N THR A 505 -31.01 10.55 12.58
CA THR A 505 -31.75 11.39 13.51
C THR A 505 -32.39 10.55 14.61
N ASN A 506 -32.51 11.12 15.81
CA ASN A 506 -33.15 10.50 16.96
C ASN A 506 -34.67 10.55 16.81
N LEU A 507 -35.23 9.71 15.94
CA LEU A 507 -36.66 9.69 15.65
C LEU A 507 -37.52 9.01 16.74
N SER A 508 -36.90 8.41 17.76
CA SER A 508 -37.62 7.59 18.76
C SER A 508 -38.43 8.38 19.80
N SER A 509 -38.49 9.71 19.75
CA SER A 509 -39.19 10.53 20.76
C SER A 509 -40.20 11.55 20.21
N SER A 510 -40.45 11.59 18.90
CA SER A 510 -41.37 12.57 18.29
C SER A 510 -42.50 11.88 17.52
N LEU A 511 -43.42 11.25 18.25
CA LEU A 511 -44.79 11.01 17.76
C LEU A 511 -45.61 12.31 17.67
N THR A 512 -45.03 13.47 17.94
CA THR A 512 -45.59 14.76 17.56
C THR A 512 -45.19 15.10 16.13
N GLU A 513 -46.19 15.13 15.27
CA GLU A 513 -46.15 15.73 13.95
C GLU A 513 -45.44 17.11 13.98
N HIS A 514 -44.55 17.33 12.99
CA HIS A 514 -44.04 18.65 12.54
C HIS A 514 -42.74 19.21 13.14
N SER A 515 -41.62 18.48 13.06
CA SER A 515 -40.30 19.14 12.94
C SER A 515 -39.45 18.48 11.85
N ILE A 516 -39.33 19.15 10.71
CA ILE A 516 -38.63 18.70 9.51
C ILE A 516 -37.16 19.10 9.63
N THR A 517 -36.39 18.34 10.40
CA THR A 517 -34.93 18.28 10.22
C THR A 517 -34.64 17.46 8.96
N ALA A 518 -33.60 17.81 8.19
CA ALA A 518 -33.17 17.02 7.04
C ALA A 518 -32.86 15.60 7.52
N THR A 519 -33.76 14.67 7.24
CA THR A 519 -33.67 13.26 7.65
C THR A 519 -32.52 12.64 6.89
N ALA A 520 -31.61 11.99 7.62
CA ALA A 520 -30.51 11.27 7.00
C ALA A 520 -31.07 10.06 6.26
N ILE A 521 -30.39 9.65 5.18
CA ILE A 521 -30.80 8.53 4.33
C ILE A 521 -31.08 7.26 5.15
N LEU A 522 -30.28 7.02 6.18
CA LEU A 522 -30.38 5.86 7.07
C LEU A 522 -31.47 5.99 8.16
N ASP A 523 -32.28 7.06 8.14
CA ASP A 523 -33.48 7.16 8.98
C ASP A 523 -34.57 6.18 8.50
N SER A 524 -34.56 5.81 7.21
CA SER A 524 -35.43 4.77 6.64
C SER A 524 -34.97 3.36 7.05
N GLU A 525 -35.88 2.54 7.58
CA GLU A 525 -35.61 1.13 7.91
C GLU A 525 -35.26 0.31 6.67
N ASP A 526 -35.96 0.54 5.55
CA ASP A 526 -35.68 -0.15 4.29
C ASP A 526 -34.29 0.20 3.76
N ALA A 527 -33.88 1.48 3.88
CA ALA A 527 -32.51 1.90 3.53
C ALA A 527 -31.45 1.21 4.40
N ARG A 528 -31.71 1.05 5.70
CA ARG A 528 -30.82 0.32 6.61
C ARG A 528 -30.70 -1.15 6.22
N LYS A 529 -31.82 -1.82 5.88
CA LYS A 529 -31.82 -3.22 5.41
C LYS A 529 -31.02 -3.39 4.11
N ASP A 530 -31.20 -2.49 3.14
CA ASP A 530 -30.45 -2.51 1.89
C ASP A 530 -28.93 -2.35 2.14
N VAL A 531 -28.54 -1.47 3.06
CA VAL A 531 -27.13 -1.28 3.44
C VAL A 531 -26.55 -2.51 4.14
N LEU A 532 -27.30 -3.17 5.04
CA LEU A 532 -26.86 -4.43 5.64
C LEU A 532 -26.62 -5.51 4.59
N SER A 533 -27.54 -5.65 3.62
CA SER A 533 -27.40 -6.62 2.53
C SER A 533 -26.15 -6.34 1.68
N THR A 534 -25.92 -5.07 1.32
CA THR A 534 -24.76 -4.67 0.51
C THR A 534 -23.45 -4.88 1.27
N PHE A 535 -23.41 -4.53 2.55
CA PHE A 535 -22.26 -4.73 3.41
C PHE A 535 -21.96 -6.23 3.62
N GLY A 536 -23.00 -7.07 3.72
CA GLY A 536 -22.86 -8.53 3.74
C GLY A 536 -22.17 -9.09 2.49
N THR A 537 -22.45 -8.50 1.31
CA THR A 537 -21.78 -8.88 0.06
C THR A 537 -20.29 -8.51 0.07
N LEU A 538 -19.93 -7.36 0.65
CA LEU A 538 -18.52 -6.98 0.85
C LEU A 538 -17.81 -7.97 1.79
N ILE A 539 -18.45 -8.34 2.90
CA ILE A 539 -17.91 -9.33 3.84
C ILE A 539 -17.65 -10.66 3.11
N GLN A 540 -18.60 -11.16 2.33
CA GLN A 540 -18.40 -12.39 1.55
C GLN A 540 -17.23 -12.30 0.58
N ARG A 541 -17.04 -11.16 -0.09
CA ARG A 541 -15.89 -10.96 -0.98
C ARG A 541 -14.56 -10.99 -0.22
N VAL A 542 -14.51 -10.39 0.97
CA VAL A 542 -13.33 -10.42 1.86
C VAL A 542 -13.03 -11.86 2.30
N SER A 543 -14.07 -12.57 2.75
CA SER A 543 -13.97 -13.97 3.14
C SER A 543 -13.44 -14.85 2.01
N GLN A 544 -13.97 -14.70 0.80
CA GLN A 544 -13.53 -15.49 -0.35
C GLN A 544 -12.06 -15.24 -0.68
N GLN A 545 -11.61 -13.98 -0.71
CA GLN A 545 -10.18 -13.69 -0.95
C GLN A 545 -9.30 -14.31 0.14
N TYR A 546 -9.72 -14.24 1.41
CA TYR A 546 -8.99 -14.88 2.50
C TYR A 546 -8.87 -16.40 2.34
N LEU A 547 -9.94 -17.07 1.92
CA LEU A 547 -9.96 -18.52 1.73
C LEU A 547 -9.19 -18.99 0.49
N THR A 548 -9.01 -18.15 -0.53
CA THR A 548 -8.36 -18.53 -1.78
C THR A 548 -6.88 -18.15 -1.86
N ASP A 549 -6.46 -17.10 -1.15
CA ASP A 549 -5.09 -16.60 -1.23
C ASP A 549 -4.09 -17.49 -0.46
N ASP A 550 -2.91 -17.69 -1.05
CA ASP A 550 -1.80 -18.36 -0.37
C ASP A 550 -1.04 -17.37 0.53
N TRP A 551 -1.38 -17.38 1.81
CA TRP A 551 -0.78 -16.49 2.80
C TRP A 551 0.65 -16.86 3.19
N SER A 552 1.25 -17.92 2.65
CA SER A 552 2.59 -18.38 3.08
C SER A 552 3.74 -17.42 2.72
N THR A 553 3.56 -16.51 1.76
CA THR A 553 4.63 -15.60 1.29
C THR A 553 4.71 -14.29 2.08
N GLU A 554 5.91 -13.71 2.23
CA GLU A 554 6.12 -12.47 2.99
C GLU A 554 5.29 -11.29 2.46
N SER A 555 5.22 -11.13 1.13
CA SER A 555 4.39 -10.08 0.50
C SER A 555 2.90 -10.25 0.80
N LYS A 556 2.41 -11.49 0.85
CA LYS A 556 1.00 -11.78 1.17
C LYS A 556 0.72 -11.62 2.66
N GLN A 557 1.67 -11.95 3.53
CA GLN A 557 1.55 -11.69 4.97
C GLN A 557 1.39 -10.19 5.26
N GLU A 558 2.08 -9.32 4.53
CA GLU A 558 1.92 -7.87 4.70
C GLU A 558 0.54 -7.39 4.22
N GLU A 559 0.07 -7.85 3.05
CA GLU A 559 -1.30 -7.57 2.57
C GLU A 559 -2.35 -8.04 3.59
N LYS A 560 -2.16 -9.22 4.19
CA LYS A 560 -3.04 -9.77 5.24
C LYS A 560 -3.07 -8.88 6.47
N LYS A 561 -1.91 -8.40 6.96
CA LYS A 561 -1.84 -7.50 8.12
C LYS A 561 -2.59 -6.20 7.86
N GLU A 562 -2.44 -5.63 6.67
CA GLU A 562 -3.18 -4.42 6.28
C GLU A 562 -4.69 -4.67 6.24
N LEU A 563 -5.11 -5.83 5.72
CA LEU A 563 -6.50 -6.24 5.65
C LEU A 563 -7.09 -6.44 7.05
N PHE A 564 -6.40 -7.18 7.92
CA PHE A 564 -6.79 -7.37 9.34
C PHE A 564 -6.89 -6.02 10.05
N SER A 565 -5.90 -5.13 9.89
CA SER A 565 -5.92 -3.79 10.48
C SER A 565 -7.15 -2.99 10.04
N ALA A 566 -7.51 -3.04 8.75
CA ALA A 566 -8.71 -2.37 8.24
C ALA A 566 -10.00 -2.94 8.84
N ILE A 567 -10.12 -4.27 8.96
CA ILE A 567 -11.27 -4.94 9.60
C ILE A 567 -11.38 -4.51 11.07
N ILE A 568 -10.28 -4.58 11.83
CA ILE A 568 -10.25 -4.20 13.24
C ILE A 568 -10.65 -2.72 13.44
N THR A 569 -10.21 -1.85 12.53
CA THR A 569 -10.57 -0.43 12.55
C THR A 569 -12.07 -0.22 12.31
N VAL A 570 -12.70 -1.00 11.43
CA VAL A 570 -14.16 -0.98 11.22
C VAL A 570 -14.91 -1.32 12.51
N PHE A 571 -14.50 -2.40 13.19
CA PHE A 571 -15.11 -2.79 14.47
C PHE A 571 -14.97 -1.69 15.52
N SER A 572 -13.77 -1.13 15.69
CA SER A 572 -13.54 -0.04 16.65
C SER A 572 -14.41 1.18 16.37
N GLU A 573 -14.52 1.59 15.10
CA GLU A 573 -15.37 2.73 14.75
C GLU A 573 -16.86 2.45 14.95
N PHE A 574 -17.32 1.24 14.66
CA PHE A 574 -18.70 0.85 14.95
C PHE A 574 -18.96 0.80 16.46
N GLU A 575 -18.01 0.30 17.27
CA GLU A 575 -18.09 0.36 18.73
C GLU A 575 -18.13 1.81 19.26
N GLU A 576 -17.41 2.74 18.63
CA GLU A 576 -17.51 4.17 18.93
C GLU A 576 -18.88 4.76 18.57
N LEU A 577 -19.48 4.35 17.45
CA LEU A 577 -20.82 4.78 17.06
C LEU A 577 -21.90 4.33 18.04
N LEU A 578 -21.72 3.18 18.72
CA LEU A 578 -22.63 2.72 19.78
C LEU A 578 -22.63 3.64 21.02
N GLN A 579 -21.63 4.50 21.18
CA GLN A 579 -21.61 5.50 22.27
C GLN A 579 -22.52 6.69 21.98
N ILE A 580 -23.05 6.82 20.76
CA ILE A 580 -24.01 7.85 20.41
C ILE A 580 -25.36 7.44 21.01
N ASP A 581 -25.93 8.29 21.85
CA ASP A 581 -27.25 8.07 22.47
C ASP A 581 -28.38 8.20 21.42
N ASN A 582 -28.52 7.17 20.58
CA ASN A 582 -29.57 7.03 19.59
C ASN A 582 -29.95 5.55 19.40
N PRO A 583 -31.19 5.13 19.73
CA PRO A 583 -31.58 3.73 19.66
C PRO A 583 -31.58 3.17 18.22
N THR A 584 -31.86 4.01 17.22
CA THR A 584 -31.81 3.60 15.81
C THR A 584 -30.37 3.37 15.34
N ILE A 585 -29.44 4.23 15.77
CA ILE A 585 -28.00 4.01 15.55
C ILE A 585 -27.58 2.73 16.25
N ASN A 586 -27.94 2.56 17.52
CA ASN A 586 -27.52 1.39 18.31
C ASN A 586 -28.01 0.07 17.71
N GLU A 587 -29.29 -0.01 17.33
CA GLU A 587 -29.85 -1.19 16.65
C GLU A 587 -29.12 -1.47 15.33
N PHE A 588 -28.93 -0.45 14.49
CA PHE A 588 -28.32 -0.60 13.18
C PHE A 588 -26.85 -0.98 13.24
N VAL A 589 -26.09 -0.33 14.12
CA VAL A 589 -24.66 -0.59 14.32
C VAL A 589 -24.47 -1.97 14.96
N THR A 590 -25.35 -2.38 15.87
CA THR A 590 -25.35 -3.77 16.39
C THR A 590 -25.54 -4.77 15.26
N ALA A 591 -26.49 -4.55 14.36
CA ALA A 591 -26.68 -5.42 13.20
C ALA A 591 -25.46 -5.47 12.26
N LEU A 592 -24.74 -4.35 12.08
CA LEU A 592 -23.49 -4.32 11.30
C LEU A 592 -22.35 -5.11 11.98
N LEU A 593 -22.21 -4.97 13.30
CA LEU A 593 -21.23 -5.70 14.10
C LEU A 593 -21.53 -7.21 14.10
N ASP A 594 -22.78 -7.59 14.31
CA ASP A 594 -23.22 -8.99 14.29
C ASP A 594 -23.00 -9.62 12.91
N LEU A 595 -23.33 -8.90 11.84
CA LEU A 595 -23.08 -9.36 10.47
C LEU A 595 -21.59 -9.55 10.18
N SER A 596 -20.75 -8.62 10.63
CA SER A 596 -19.29 -8.70 10.49
C SER A 596 -18.72 -9.90 11.26
N MET A 597 -19.15 -10.08 12.51
CA MET A 597 -18.70 -11.16 13.37
C MET A 597 -19.12 -12.53 12.84
N LYS A 598 -20.36 -12.64 12.37
CA LYS A 598 -20.86 -13.85 11.70
C LYS A 598 -19.99 -14.21 10.50
N GLY A 599 -19.65 -13.23 9.65
CA GLY A 599 -18.78 -13.47 8.50
C GLY A 599 -17.38 -13.95 8.89
N ILE A 600 -16.77 -13.39 9.95
CA ILE A 600 -15.47 -13.86 10.47
C ILE A 600 -15.58 -15.30 10.94
N ILE A 601 -16.59 -15.64 11.75
CA ILE A 601 -16.78 -17.00 12.28
C ILE A 601 -16.96 -18.01 11.13
N GLU A 602 -17.81 -17.71 10.16
CA GLU A 602 -18.04 -18.57 9.00
C GLU A 602 -16.77 -18.77 8.17
N THR A 603 -15.93 -17.72 8.06
CA THR A 603 -14.63 -17.80 7.36
C THR A 603 -13.65 -18.68 8.11
N VAL A 604 -13.57 -18.55 9.45
CA VAL A 604 -12.72 -19.40 10.29
C VAL A 604 -13.16 -20.86 10.21
N ASP A 605 -14.46 -21.13 10.30
CA ASP A 605 -15.03 -22.46 10.16
C ASP A 605 -14.67 -23.09 8.80
N GLN A 606 -14.78 -22.31 7.72
CA GLN A 606 -14.48 -22.82 6.37
C GLN A 606 -12.98 -23.05 6.16
N GLN A 607 -12.12 -22.14 6.62
CA GLN A 607 -10.67 -22.32 6.50
C GLN A 607 -10.19 -23.53 7.28
N HIS A 608 -10.76 -23.77 8.48
CA HIS A 608 -10.47 -24.97 9.26
C HIS A 608 -10.81 -26.23 8.46
N LYS A 609 -12.02 -26.31 7.88
CA LYS A 609 -12.43 -27.46 7.06
C LYS A 609 -11.53 -27.66 5.85
N ASN A 610 -11.15 -26.59 5.15
CA ASN A 610 -10.25 -26.69 4.00
C ASN A 610 -8.90 -27.32 4.41
N LEU A 611 -8.32 -26.89 5.54
CA LEU A 611 -7.07 -27.46 6.05
C LEU A 611 -7.23 -28.91 6.55
N GLU A 612 -8.37 -29.23 7.17
CA GLU A 612 -8.72 -30.60 7.59
C GLU A 612 -8.85 -31.54 6.37
N GLU A 613 -9.47 -31.08 5.28
CA GLU A 613 -9.57 -31.81 4.01
C GLU A 613 -8.19 -32.05 3.37
N GLU A 614 -7.32 -31.03 3.33
CA GLU A 614 -5.94 -31.16 2.85
C GLU A 614 -5.11 -32.13 3.72
N LEU A 615 -5.27 -32.06 5.04
CA LEU A 615 -4.62 -32.99 5.97
C LEU A 615 -5.10 -34.44 5.71
N HIS A 616 -6.41 -34.64 5.55
CA HIS A 616 -6.97 -35.96 5.23
C HIS A 616 -6.45 -36.51 3.90
N HIS A 617 -6.27 -35.66 2.89
CA HIS A 617 -5.64 -36.05 1.63
C HIS A 617 -4.19 -36.56 1.84
N LEU A 618 -3.39 -35.87 2.65
CA LEU A 618 -2.01 -36.28 2.97
C LEU A 618 -1.94 -37.50 3.90
N GLN A 619 -2.93 -37.67 4.78
CA GLN A 619 -3.08 -38.84 5.66
C GLN A 619 -3.56 -40.10 4.93
N THR A 620 -4.04 -39.97 3.70
CA THR A 620 -4.60 -41.10 2.95
C THR A 620 -3.53 -42.19 2.81
N PRO A 621 -3.77 -43.41 3.34
CA PRO A 621 -2.77 -44.47 3.34
C PRO A 621 -2.28 -44.82 1.94
N THR A 622 -1.00 -45.15 1.82
CA THR A 622 -0.37 -45.55 0.55
C THR A 622 -1.11 -46.71 -0.11
N ASP A 623 -1.63 -47.65 0.67
CA ASP A 623 -2.38 -48.80 0.14
C ASP A 623 -3.72 -48.37 -0.46
N THR A 624 -4.40 -47.38 0.12
CA THR A 624 -5.61 -46.78 -0.46
C THR A 624 -5.28 -46.09 -1.77
N LYS A 625 -4.18 -45.31 -1.84
CA LYS A 625 -3.71 -44.67 -3.08
C LYS A 625 -3.35 -45.71 -4.15
N LEU A 626 -2.65 -46.79 -3.78
CA LEU A 626 -2.32 -47.91 -4.67
C LEU A 626 -3.58 -48.60 -5.21
N LYS A 627 -4.60 -48.81 -4.36
CA LYS A 627 -5.87 -49.41 -4.75
C LYS A 627 -6.58 -48.59 -5.83
N TYR A 628 -6.63 -47.26 -5.68
CA TYR A 628 -7.18 -46.36 -6.71
C TYR A 628 -6.34 -46.31 -7.98
N PHE A 629 -5.00 -46.28 -7.85
CA PHE A 629 -4.08 -46.29 -8.98
C PHE A 629 -4.28 -47.54 -9.86
N PHE A 630 -4.28 -48.73 -9.25
CA PHE A 630 -4.50 -49.98 -9.99
C PHE A 630 -5.94 -50.13 -10.49
N ASN A 631 -6.95 -49.61 -9.76
CA ASN A 631 -8.32 -49.60 -10.27
C ASN A 631 -8.42 -48.78 -11.56
N THR A 632 -7.82 -47.59 -11.58
CA THR A 632 -7.77 -46.72 -12.75
C THR A 632 -6.99 -47.36 -13.91
N LEU A 633 -5.87 -48.03 -13.59
CA LEU A 633 -5.06 -48.75 -14.57
C LEU A 633 -5.88 -49.87 -15.24
N LEU A 634 -6.57 -50.71 -14.45
CA LEU A 634 -7.39 -51.80 -14.96
C LEU A 634 -8.59 -51.29 -15.77
N MET A 635 -9.26 -50.20 -15.36
CA MET A 635 -10.33 -49.59 -16.15
C MET A 635 -9.85 -49.13 -17.52
N ARG A 636 -8.68 -48.47 -17.57
CA ARG A 636 -8.07 -48.01 -18.83
C ARG A 636 -7.65 -49.17 -19.74
N ILE A 637 -7.16 -50.28 -19.18
CA ILE A 637 -6.82 -51.48 -19.95
C ILE A 637 -8.07 -52.15 -20.52
N ASN A 638 -9.17 -52.15 -19.77
CA ASN A 638 -10.42 -52.80 -20.15
C ASN A 638 -11.36 -51.94 -21.01
N ASN A 639 -10.99 -50.68 -21.34
CA ASN A 639 -11.83 -49.71 -22.06
C ASN A 639 -13.25 -49.54 -21.49
N ASP A 640 -13.39 -49.65 -20.16
CA ASP A 640 -14.70 -49.55 -19.51
C ASP A 640 -14.97 -48.10 -19.08
N GLU A 641 -15.49 -47.28 -20.01
CA GLU A 641 -15.86 -45.87 -19.77
C GLU A 641 -17.15 -45.71 -18.95
N SER A 642 -17.84 -46.80 -18.61
CA SER A 642 -19.18 -46.77 -17.99
C SER A 642 -19.17 -46.71 -16.46
N ASN A 643 -18.02 -46.96 -15.82
CA ASN A 643 -17.89 -46.98 -14.38
C ASN A 643 -17.32 -45.65 -13.86
N SER A 644 -17.98 -45.00 -12.89
CA SER A 644 -17.65 -43.65 -12.40
C SER A 644 -16.33 -43.55 -11.60
N GLY A 645 -15.50 -44.60 -11.63
CA GLY A 645 -14.21 -44.69 -10.91
C GLY A 645 -14.32 -44.87 -9.40
N SER A 646 -15.54 -44.86 -8.84
CA SER A 646 -15.82 -44.97 -7.41
C SER A 646 -16.01 -46.41 -6.92
N GLU A 647 -16.40 -47.35 -7.78
CA GLU A 647 -16.44 -48.78 -7.44
C GLU A 647 -15.08 -49.44 -7.73
N ILE A 648 -14.43 -49.94 -6.68
CA ILE A 648 -13.15 -50.66 -6.81
C ILE A 648 -13.41 -52.07 -7.35
N ASN A 649 -12.62 -52.49 -8.33
CA ASN A 649 -12.65 -53.85 -8.88
C ASN A 649 -12.64 -54.92 -7.75
N PRO A 650 -13.61 -55.85 -7.73
CA PRO A 650 -13.70 -56.90 -6.69
C PRO A 650 -12.43 -57.74 -6.53
N LEU A 651 -11.67 -57.94 -7.61
CA LEU A 651 -10.40 -58.65 -7.54
C LEU A 651 -9.34 -57.84 -6.77
N LEU A 652 -9.26 -56.53 -7.00
CA LEU A 652 -8.37 -55.66 -6.22
C LEU A 652 -8.75 -55.66 -4.74
N LEU A 653 -10.06 -55.60 -4.43
CA LEU A 653 -10.54 -55.73 -3.05
C LEU A 653 -10.01 -57.01 -2.38
N THR A 654 -10.16 -58.14 -3.07
CA THR A 654 -9.70 -59.46 -2.58
C THR A 654 -8.18 -59.50 -2.37
N ILE A 655 -7.39 -58.89 -3.27
CA ILE A 655 -5.93 -58.86 -3.15
C ILE A 655 -5.50 -58.00 -1.96
N PHE A 656 -6.07 -56.80 -1.79
CA PHE A 656 -5.72 -55.91 -0.69
C PHE A 656 -6.16 -56.43 0.69
N GLU A 657 -7.20 -57.27 0.74
CA GLU A 657 -7.69 -57.91 1.97
C GLU A 657 -6.98 -59.26 2.28
N SER A 658 -6.07 -59.70 1.42
CA SER A 658 -5.35 -60.96 1.60
C SER A 658 -4.35 -60.91 2.77
N PRO A 659 -4.18 -62.02 3.53
CA PRO A 659 -3.12 -62.15 4.53
C PRO A 659 -1.73 -61.85 3.97
N GLU A 660 -1.48 -62.29 2.74
CA GLU A 660 -0.19 -62.15 2.05
C GLU A 660 0.11 -60.67 1.73
N PHE A 661 -0.88 -59.89 1.29
CA PHE A 661 -0.70 -58.44 1.12
C PHE A 661 -0.52 -57.71 2.46
N SER A 662 -1.19 -58.19 3.52
CA SER A 662 -1.06 -57.63 4.87
C SER A 662 0.36 -57.82 5.45
N GLU A 663 1.06 -58.90 5.09
CA GLU A 663 2.48 -59.10 5.44
C GLU A 663 3.41 -58.09 4.76
N LEU A 664 2.98 -57.52 3.63
CA LEU A 664 3.69 -56.47 2.90
C LEU A 664 3.46 -55.07 3.48
N ALA A 665 2.71 -54.91 4.57
CA ALA A 665 2.37 -53.61 5.15
C ALA A 665 3.59 -52.69 5.34
N ASN A 666 4.73 -53.26 5.75
CA ASN A 666 6.00 -52.57 6.01
C ASN A 666 7.03 -52.68 4.87
N TYR A 667 6.63 -53.18 3.70
CA TYR A 667 7.52 -53.30 2.54
C TYR A 667 7.46 -52.04 1.66
N PRO A 668 8.53 -51.69 0.92
CA PRO A 668 8.54 -50.54 0.02
C PRO A 668 7.40 -50.60 -1.01
N VAL A 669 6.91 -49.43 -1.44
CA VAL A 669 5.85 -49.30 -2.46
C VAL A 669 6.15 -50.11 -3.71
N ARG A 670 7.41 -50.12 -4.16
CA ARG A 670 7.86 -50.94 -5.28
C ARG A 670 7.57 -52.43 -5.08
N SER A 671 7.82 -52.97 -3.88
CA SER A 671 7.53 -54.37 -3.53
C SER A 671 6.03 -54.65 -3.49
N LYS A 672 5.22 -53.69 -3.02
CA LYS A 672 3.75 -53.78 -3.08
C LYS A 672 3.24 -53.79 -4.52
N ILE A 673 3.81 -52.94 -5.38
CA ILE A 673 3.51 -52.88 -6.82
C ILE A 673 3.95 -54.17 -7.52
N GLU A 674 5.12 -54.71 -7.18
CA GLU A 674 5.62 -55.97 -7.71
C GLU A 674 4.67 -57.13 -7.40
N TYR A 675 4.22 -57.25 -6.14
CA TYR A 675 3.20 -58.22 -5.74
C TYR A 675 1.87 -58.01 -6.48
N LEU A 676 1.38 -56.77 -6.58
CA LEU A 676 0.15 -56.46 -7.31
C LEU A 676 0.26 -56.84 -8.80
N CYS A 677 1.41 -56.60 -9.43
CA CYS A 677 1.65 -56.99 -10.82
C CYS A 677 1.69 -58.51 -11.00
N GLU A 678 2.21 -59.25 -10.02
CA GLU A 678 2.21 -60.71 -10.03
C GLU A 678 0.79 -61.28 -9.90
N GLN A 679 -0.01 -60.76 -8.96
CA GLN A 679 -1.40 -61.20 -8.75
C GLN A 679 -2.32 -60.81 -9.93
N LEU A 680 -2.00 -59.73 -10.65
CA LEU A 680 -2.78 -59.23 -11.79
C LEU A 680 -2.17 -59.61 -13.15
N LYS A 681 -1.24 -60.57 -13.18
CA LYS A 681 -0.45 -60.91 -14.38
C LYS A 681 -1.27 -61.29 -15.61
N ASP A 682 -2.45 -61.87 -15.41
CA ASP A 682 -3.36 -62.26 -16.49
C ASP A 682 -4.21 -61.08 -17.03
N GLN A 683 -4.24 -59.95 -16.32
CA GLN A 683 -5.03 -58.76 -16.63
C GLN A 683 -4.18 -57.58 -17.12
N LEU A 684 -2.88 -57.60 -16.82
CA LEU A 684 -1.92 -56.62 -17.31
C LEU A 684 -1.37 -57.02 -18.69
N PRO A 685 -0.99 -56.06 -19.55
CA PRO A 685 -0.50 -56.36 -20.90
C PRO A 685 0.81 -57.18 -20.85
N GLN A 686 0.84 -58.35 -21.47
CA GLN A 686 2.02 -59.25 -21.48
C GLN A 686 3.16 -58.85 -22.44
N LYS A 687 3.32 -57.57 -22.79
CA LYS A 687 4.49 -57.17 -23.58
C LYS A 687 5.76 -57.34 -22.75
N GLU A 688 6.80 -57.90 -23.36
CA GLU A 688 8.15 -58.16 -22.80
C GLU A 688 8.89 -56.86 -22.44
N ASP A 689 8.31 -55.99 -21.61
CA ASP A 689 9.03 -54.89 -20.99
C ASP A 689 9.54 -55.40 -19.64
N SER A 690 10.85 -55.69 -19.57
CA SER A 690 11.56 -56.08 -18.35
C SER A 690 11.59 -54.99 -17.26
N ASN A 691 10.71 -53.99 -17.36
CA ASN A 691 10.70 -52.76 -16.58
C ASN A 691 9.27 -52.27 -16.21
N LEU A 692 8.24 -53.11 -16.32
CA LEU A 692 6.85 -52.70 -16.01
C LEU A 692 6.68 -52.25 -14.55
N VAL A 693 7.30 -52.95 -13.61
CA VAL A 693 7.24 -52.62 -12.18
C VAL A 693 7.87 -51.26 -11.91
N ASP A 694 9.04 -50.93 -12.47
CA ASP A 694 9.64 -49.61 -12.23
C ASP A 694 8.91 -48.49 -12.98
N GLN A 695 8.30 -48.76 -14.14
CA GLN A 695 7.43 -47.79 -14.82
C GLN A 695 6.16 -47.48 -14.01
N LEU A 696 5.50 -48.50 -13.46
CA LEU A 696 4.31 -48.33 -12.62
C LEU A 696 4.67 -47.69 -11.28
N ALA A 697 5.81 -48.03 -10.68
CA ALA A 697 6.31 -47.37 -9.49
C ALA A 697 6.64 -45.90 -9.76
N ALA A 698 7.31 -45.57 -10.87
CA ALA A 698 7.60 -44.19 -11.25
C ALA A 698 6.32 -43.39 -11.52
N ARG A 699 5.32 -43.96 -12.20
CA ARG A 699 4.02 -43.30 -12.43
C ARG A 699 3.19 -43.15 -11.16
N PHE A 700 3.23 -44.14 -10.27
CA PHE A 700 2.59 -44.03 -8.97
C PHE A 700 3.21 -42.90 -8.16
N GLU A 701 4.55 -42.80 -8.14
CA GLU A 701 5.26 -41.71 -7.48
C GLU A 701 5.00 -40.36 -8.15
N GLU A 702 4.89 -40.29 -9.48
CA GLU A 702 4.52 -39.06 -10.21
C GLU A 702 3.09 -38.60 -9.89
N GLN A 703 2.16 -39.54 -9.68
CA GLN A 703 0.74 -39.26 -9.49
C GLN A 703 0.33 -39.11 -8.02
N TYR A 704 1.02 -39.79 -7.10
CA TYR A 704 0.67 -39.91 -5.67
C TYR A 704 1.87 -39.71 -4.73
N GLY A 705 3.05 -39.38 -5.27
CA GLY A 705 4.25 -39.07 -4.49
C GLY A 705 4.09 -37.73 -3.82
N ASP A 706 3.66 -37.75 -2.56
CA ASP A 706 3.59 -36.53 -1.76
C ASP A 706 5.02 -36.05 -1.46
N SER A 707 5.31 -34.80 -1.80
CA SER A 707 6.59 -34.17 -1.58
C SER A 707 6.70 -33.62 -0.15
N PHE A 708 7.92 -33.51 0.38
CA PHE A 708 8.13 -32.85 1.67
C PHE A 708 7.63 -31.41 1.67
N SER A 709 7.71 -30.73 0.51
CA SER A 709 7.20 -29.37 0.30
C SER A 709 5.69 -29.24 0.47
N GLU A 710 4.89 -30.25 0.15
CA GLU A 710 3.43 -30.20 0.35
C GLU A 710 3.06 -30.28 1.84
N PHE A 711 3.73 -31.15 2.60
CA PHE A 711 3.56 -31.19 4.05
C PHE A 711 4.06 -29.91 4.72
N GLU A 712 5.20 -29.39 4.29
CA GLU A 712 5.76 -28.13 4.78
C GLU A 712 4.82 -26.96 4.50
N LYS A 713 4.25 -26.89 3.28
CA LYS A 713 3.27 -25.87 2.91
C LYS A 713 2.03 -25.92 3.80
N LEU A 714 1.42 -27.10 3.97
CA LEU A 714 0.23 -27.26 4.81
C LEU A 714 0.54 -26.92 6.27
N TYR A 715 1.68 -27.36 6.79
CA TYR A 715 2.12 -27.02 8.15
C TYR A 715 2.24 -25.51 8.33
N SER A 716 2.92 -24.81 7.41
CA SER A 716 3.01 -23.35 7.43
C SER A 716 1.65 -22.67 7.35
N GLN A 717 0.72 -23.17 6.53
CA GLN A 717 -0.65 -22.63 6.45
C GLN A 717 -1.42 -22.82 7.77
N ILE A 718 -1.29 -23.98 8.43
CA ILE A 718 -1.87 -24.23 9.75
C ILE A 718 -1.27 -23.28 10.80
N GLU A 719 0.05 -23.10 10.83
CA GLU A 719 0.71 -22.18 11.77
C GLU A 719 0.27 -20.73 11.57
N VAL A 720 0.20 -20.28 10.32
CA VAL A 720 -0.31 -18.96 9.97
C VAL A 720 -1.74 -18.80 10.47
N PHE A 721 -2.60 -19.79 10.25
CA PHE A 721 -3.99 -19.72 10.65
C PHE A 721 -4.18 -19.78 12.18
N ILE A 722 -3.36 -20.55 12.90
CA ILE A 722 -3.29 -20.52 14.37
C ILE A 722 -3.02 -19.11 14.86
N ASN A 723 -2.02 -18.42 14.28
CA ASN A 723 -1.69 -17.05 14.66
C ASN A 723 -2.86 -16.08 14.38
N ASP A 724 -3.55 -16.27 13.25
CA ASP A 724 -4.72 -15.45 12.89
C ASP A 724 -5.87 -15.65 13.87
N ILE A 725 -6.16 -16.90 14.26
CA ILE A 725 -7.17 -17.23 15.27
C ILE A 725 -6.80 -16.65 16.63
N SER A 726 -5.54 -16.78 17.06
CA SER A 726 -5.09 -16.20 18.34
C SER A 726 -5.24 -14.67 18.34
N ALA A 727 -4.89 -13.99 17.25
CA ALA A 727 -5.09 -12.54 17.11
C ALA A 727 -6.58 -12.15 17.17
N LEU A 728 -7.47 -12.96 16.57
CA LEU A 728 -8.92 -12.77 16.66
C LEU A 728 -9.44 -13.01 18.09
N SER A 729 -8.97 -14.04 18.79
CA SER A 729 -9.28 -14.32 20.20
C SER A 729 -8.92 -13.14 21.10
N GLU A 730 -7.73 -12.56 20.91
CA GLU A 730 -7.28 -11.39 21.68
C GLU A 730 -8.16 -10.17 21.46
N ARG A 731 -8.60 -9.89 20.21
CA ARG A 731 -9.48 -8.75 19.93
C ARG A 731 -10.91 -9.00 20.41
N PHE A 732 -11.44 -10.18 20.18
CA PHE A 732 -12.87 -10.50 20.32
C PHE A 732 -13.13 -11.46 21.47
N VAL A 733 -12.84 -10.98 22.69
CA VAL A 733 -12.93 -11.76 23.95
C VAL A 733 -14.27 -12.45 24.16
N LYS A 734 -15.39 -11.90 23.66
CA LYS A 734 -16.72 -12.53 23.77
C LYS A 734 -16.85 -13.82 22.95
N GLN A 735 -16.07 -13.97 21.88
CA GLN A 735 -16.05 -15.12 20.97
C GLN A 735 -14.82 -16.00 21.17
N GLU A 736 -13.99 -15.71 22.18
CA GLU A 736 -12.73 -16.42 22.46
C GLU A 736 -12.91 -17.95 22.52
N ASN A 737 -13.99 -18.43 23.15
CA ASN A 737 -14.29 -19.88 23.22
C ASN A 737 -14.47 -20.53 21.84
N VAL A 738 -15.01 -19.80 20.86
CA VAL A 738 -15.20 -20.29 19.49
C VAL A 738 -13.84 -20.43 18.82
N PHE A 739 -13.03 -19.37 18.87
CA PHE A 739 -11.71 -19.32 18.26
C PHE A 739 -10.73 -20.31 18.91
N ASN A 740 -10.66 -20.36 20.25
CA ASN A 740 -9.79 -21.29 20.99
C ASN A 740 -10.10 -22.76 20.69
N LYS A 741 -11.37 -23.10 20.39
CA LYS A 741 -11.73 -24.46 19.97
C LYS A 741 -11.03 -24.83 18.66
N HIS A 742 -11.03 -23.95 17.66
CA HIS A 742 -10.34 -24.19 16.39
C HIS A 742 -8.83 -24.22 16.59
N GLU A 743 -8.27 -23.29 17.37
CA GLU A 743 -6.83 -23.26 17.67
C GLU A 743 -6.34 -24.58 18.28
N LEU A 744 -7.05 -25.10 19.29
CA LEU A 744 -6.69 -26.35 19.95
C LEU A 744 -6.72 -27.54 18.97
N THR A 745 -7.72 -27.59 18.09
CA THR A 745 -7.84 -28.66 17.08
C THR A 745 -6.72 -28.55 16.03
N LEU A 746 -6.46 -27.36 15.51
CA LEU A 746 -5.37 -27.12 14.54
C LEU A 746 -4.00 -27.47 15.10
N ARG A 747 -3.74 -27.20 16.39
CA ARG A 747 -2.50 -27.62 17.05
C ARG A 747 -2.34 -29.15 17.09
N LYS A 748 -3.43 -29.89 17.27
CA LYS A 748 -3.43 -31.36 17.20
C LYS A 748 -3.20 -31.85 15.77
N GLU A 749 -3.82 -31.20 14.81
CA GLU A 749 -3.68 -31.50 13.38
C GLU A 749 -2.26 -31.23 12.87
N ALA A 750 -1.64 -30.12 13.26
CA ALA A 750 -0.24 -29.82 12.98
C ALA A 750 0.69 -30.91 13.54
N GLN A 751 0.43 -31.40 14.75
CA GLN A 751 1.19 -32.49 15.34
C GLN A 751 0.94 -33.84 14.62
N ALA A 752 -0.30 -34.09 14.17
CA ALA A 752 -0.63 -35.26 13.36
C ALA A 752 0.07 -35.21 12.00
N LEU A 753 0.18 -34.03 11.38
CA LEU A 753 0.88 -33.82 10.12
C LEU A 753 2.39 -34.13 10.25
N ILE A 754 3.02 -33.68 11.35
CA ILE A 754 4.41 -34.03 11.69
C ILE A 754 4.56 -35.55 11.82
N ASP A 755 3.62 -36.21 12.50
CA ASP A 755 3.66 -37.65 12.72
C ASP A 755 3.55 -38.45 11.40
N VAL A 756 2.63 -38.04 10.53
CA VAL A 756 2.42 -38.65 9.20
C VAL A 756 3.63 -38.43 8.30
N ALA A 757 4.20 -37.23 8.29
CA ALA A 757 5.43 -36.94 7.55
C ALA A 757 6.61 -37.77 8.08
N ALA A 758 6.74 -37.91 9.40
CA ALA A 758 7.81 -38.69 10.03
C ALA A 758 7.68 -40.18 9.67
N GLN A 759 6.45 -40.69 9.71
CA GLN A 759 6.14 -42.04 9.25
C GLN A 759 6.52 -42.21 7.78
N LYS A 760 6.11 -41.28 6.92
CA LYS A 760 6.26 -41.40 5.47
C LYS A 760 7.71 -41.27 4.97
N PHE A 761 8.49 -40.34 5.53
CA PHE A 761 9.83 -40.03 5.02
C PHE A 761 10.98 -40.71 5.78
N TYR A 762 10.76 -41.13 7.04
CA TYR A 762 11.83 -41.62 7.90
C TYR A 762 11.63 -43.03 8.48
N HIS A 763 10.39 -43.53 8.60
CA HIS A 763 10.11 -44.83 9.23
C HIS A 763 10.87 -45.99 8.57
N ASP A 764 10.81 -46.09 7.24
CA ASP A 764 11.39 -47.21 6.48
C ASP A 764 12.87 -46.97 6.08
N ARG A 765 13.46 -45.83 6.47
CA ARG A 765 14.81 -45.42 6.04
C ARG A 765 15.74 -45.01 7.21
N PRO A 766 15.89 -45.83 8.26
CA PRO A 766 16.65 -45.44 9.46
C PRO A 766 18.14 -45.15 9.21
N ASN A 767 18.72 -45.70 8.13
CA ASN A 767 20.15 -45.57 7.79
C ASN A 767 20.41 -44.82 6.47
N ALA A 768 19.38 -44.54 5.66
CA ALA A 768 19.47 -43.87 4.34
C ALA A 768 18.71 -42.54 4.39
N LEU A 769 19.17 -41.67 5.29
CA LEU A 769 18.47 -40.45 5.67
C LEU A 769 18.54 -39.38 4.56
N PRO A 770 17.45 -38.62 4.32
CA PRO A 770 17.45 -37.46 3.42
C PRO A 770 18.42 -36.37 3.89
N GLU A 771 18.65 -35.30 3.12
CA GLU A 771 19.61 -34.25 3.48
C GLU A 771 19.35 -33.65 4.89
N PRO A 772 20.39 -33.17 5.60
CA PRO A 772 20.24 -32.58 6.93
C PRO A 772 19.23 -31.44 6.93
N ALA A 773 18.28 -31.49 7.85
CA ALA A 773 17.28 -30.44 7.97
C ALA A 773 17.91 -29.12 8.46
N GLU A 774 17.42 -28.01 7.92
CA GLU A 774 17.79 -26.68 8.41
C GLU A 774 17.18 -26.43 9.79
N LYS A 775 17.90 -25.72 10.65
CA LYS A 775 17.46 -25.47 12.02
C LYS A 775 16.18 -24.62 12.06
N GLY A 776 15.17 -25.11 12.76
CA GLY A 776 13.85 -24.47 12.87
C GLY A 776 12.88 -24.79 11.72
N SER A 777 13.30 -25.58 10.72
CA SER A 777 12.42 -25.98 9.60
C SER A 777 11.42 -27.07 9.99
N PHE A 778 10.35 -27.22 9.21
CA PHE A 778 9.43 -28.35 9.34
C PHE A 778 10.16 -29.69 9.17
N LYS A 779 11.16 -29.77 8.28
CA LYS A 779 12.06 -30.93 8.12
C LYS A 779 12.70 -31.36 9.43
N GLU A 780 13.16 -30.40 10.22
CA GLU A 780 13.83 -30.66 11.49
C GLU A 780 12.86 -31.16 12.56
N LEU A 781 11.64 -30.60 12.60
CA LEU A 781 10.58 -31.06 13.51
C LEU A 781 10.20 -32.52 13.21
N VAL A 782 10.04 -32.86 11.94
CA VAL A 782 9.76 -34.22 11.48
C VAL A 782 10.91 -35.17 11.79
N GLU A 783 12.16 -34.77 11.51
CA GLU A 783 13.35 -35.58 11.81
C GLU A 783 13.48 -35.85 13.32
N ARG A 784 13.27 -34.83 14.17
CA ARG A 784 13.26 -34.99 15.63
C ARG A 784 12.15 -35.90 16.13
N HIS A 785 10.94 -35.73 15.59
CA HIS A 785 9.82 -36.61 15.93
C HIS A 785 10.13 -38.06 15.52
N ALA A 786 10.76 -38.27 14.37
CA ALA A 786 11.19 -39.58 13.91
C ALA A 786 12.31 -40.19 14.76
N ILE A 787 13.28 -39.38 15.22
CA ILE A 787 14.33 -39.82 16.16
C ILE A 787 13.68 -40.32 17.46
N ASN A 788 12.72 -39.54 18.00
CA ASN A 788 12.08 -39.85 19.28
C ASN A 788 11.09 -41.03 19.19
N LYS A 789 10.31 -41.11 18.11
CA LYS A 789 9.22 -42.09 17.97
C LYS A 789 9.62 -43.35 17.22
N TYR A 790 10.45 -43.24 16.18
CA TYR A 790 10.83 -44.35 15.30
C TYR A 790 12.30 -44.79 15.46
N GLY A 791 13.08 -44.14 16.34
CA GLY A 791 14.46 -44.56 16.64
C GLY A 791 15.48 -44.25 15.54
N VAL A 792 15.20 -43.24 14.71
CA VAL A 792 16.10 -42.77 13.65
C VAL A 792 17.44 -42.25 14.21
N VAL A 793 18.52 -42.39 13.45
CA VAL A 793 19.88 -41.99 13.88
C VAL A 793 19.98 -40.46 14.09
N ASP A 794 20.38 -40.04 15.29
CA ASP A 794 20.64 -38.65 15.63
C ASP A 794 22.01 -38.16 15.09
N ARG A 795 21.98 -37.45 13.96
CA ARG A 795 23.16 -36.86 13.30
C ARG A 795 23.88 -35.82 14.16
N LEU A 796 23.14 -35.02 14.93
CA LEU A 796 23.73 -33.98 15.79
C LEU A 796 24.52 -34.60 16.94
N LYS A 797 24.01 -35.69 17.53
CA LYS A 797 24.73 -36.46 18.56
C LYS A 797 26.02 -37.07 18.03
N GLN A 798 26.02 -37.59 16.79
CA GLN A 798 27.24 -38.09 16.14
C GLN A 798 28.26 -36.97 15.88
N GLN A 799 27.82 -35.83 15.33
CA GLN A 799 28.70 -34.68 15.10
C GLN A 799 29.28 -34.11 16.40
N LYS A 800 28.47 -34.01 17.46
CA LYS A 800 28.94 -33.57 18.77
C LYS A 800 29.98 -34.52 19.36
N ALA A 801 29.78 -35.83 19.23
CA ALA A 801 30.76 -36.82 19.67
C ALA A 801 32.10 -36.67 18.92
N LEU A 802 32.05 -36.40 17.61
CA LEU A 802 33.25 -36.14 16.79
C LEU A 802 33.97 -34.84 17.21
N LEU A 803 33.21 -33.77 17.46
CA LEU A 803 33.74 -32.47 17.90
C LEU A 803 34.39 -32.54 19.29
N GLU A 804 33.83 -33.31 20.23
CA GLU A 804 34.45 -33.52 21.54
C GLU A 804 35.78 -34.28 21.42
N ILE A 805 35.87 -35.25 20.50
CA ILE A 805 37.14 -35.93 20.19
C ILE A 805 38.16 -34.91 19.65
N GLN A 806 37.77 -34.04 18.70
CA GLN A 806 38.66 -33.01 18.16
C GLN A 806 39.09 -31.99 19.21
N LYS A 807 38.18 -31.57 20.09
CA LYS A 807 38.46 -30.63 21.18
C LYS A 807 39.44 -31.22 22.20
N ALA A 808 39.27 -32.49 22.56
CA ALA A 808 40.21 -33.19 23.44
C ALA A 808 41.61 -33.26 22.82
N GLN A 809 41.70 -33.52 21.51
CA GLN A 809 42.96 -33.56 20.78
C GLN A 809 43.64 -32.19 20.70
N LEU A 810 42.86 -31.11 20.49
CA LEU A 810 43.40 -29.75 20.47
C LEU A 810 43.87 -29.29 21.85
N SER A 811 43.14 -29.64 22.91
CA SER A 811 43.52 -29.34 24.29
C SER A 811 44.83 -30.02 24.69
N ALA A 812 45.05 -31.26 24.23
CA ALA A 812 46.31 -31.97 24.45
C ALA A 812 47.49 -31.27 23.74
N ASN A 813 47.28 -30.74 22.53
CA ASN A 813 48.31 -30.00 21.80
C ASN A 813 48.66 -28.66 22.47
N ILE A 814 47.69 -27.95 23.04
CA ILE A 814 47.91 -26.70 23.77
C ILE A 814 48.80 -26.96 25.00
N HIS A 815 48.48 -27.97 25.80
CA HIS A 815 49.29 -28.33 26.96
C HIS A 815 50.74 -28.70 26.59
N LEU A 816 50.93 -29.38 25.47
CA LEU A 816 52.27 -29.70 24.96
C LEU A 816 53.06 -28.42 24.59
N MET A 817 52.41 -27.45 23.94
CA MET A 817 53.04 -26.18 23.59
C MET A 817 53.35 -25.32 24.83
N GLU A 818 52.47 -25.27 25.82
CA GLU A 818 52.71 -24.56 27.07
C GLU A 818 53.93 -25.10 27.81
N HIS A 819 54.09 -26.43 27.86
CA HIS A 819 55.28 -27.06 28.44
C HIS A 819 56.56 -26.67 27.70
N GLN A 820 56.54 -26.67 26.36
CA GLN A 820 57.70 -26.27 25.54
C GLN A 820 58.06 -24.80 25.69
N ILE A 821 57.08 -23.92 25.90
CA ILE A 821 57.32 -22.50 26.16
C ILE A 821 57.97 -22.32 27.54
N ALA A 822 57.45 -23.00 28.58
CA ALA A 822 58.01 -22.93 29.92
C ALA A 822 59.48 -23.43 29.98
N GLU A 823 59.80 -24.52 29.28
CA GLU A 823 61.17 -25.03 29.18
C GLU A 823 62.11 -24.03 28.49
N LYS A 824 61.66 -23.38 27.40
CA LYS A 824 62.46 -22.38 26.68
C LYS A 824 62.68 -21.12 27.50
N GLU A 825 61.66 -20.62 28.20
CA GLU A 825 61.79 -19.45 29.07
C GLU A 825 62.75 -19.69 30.23
N GLN A 826 62.78 -20.90 30.79
CA GLN A 826 63.70 -21.25 31.86
C GLN A 826 65.15 -21.31 31.36
N ALA A 827 65.39 -21.91 30.19
CA ALA A 827 66.72 -21.93 29.57
C ALA A 827 67.24 -20.52 29.23
N GLU A 828 66.36 -19.61 28.79
CA GLU A 828 66.73 -18.23 28.47
C GLU A 828 67.10 -17.40 29.71
N ARG A 829 66.40 -17.61 30.83
CA ARG A 829 66.72 -16.96 32.11
C ARG A 829 68.09 -17.39 32.66
N GLU A 830 68.40 -18.68 32.58
CA GLU A 830 69.69 -19.23 33.01
C GLU A 830 70.85 -18.68 32.16
N LEU A 831 70.65 -18.57 30.84
CA LEU A 831 71.65 -18.01 29.93
C LEU A 831 71.91 -16.53 30.18
N ASN A 832 70.87 -15.72 30.41
CA ASN A 832 71.01 -14.29 30.69
C ASN A 832 71.68 -14.01 32.04
N ALA A 833 71.42 -14.81 33.07
CA ALA A 833 72.09 -14.68 34.36
C ALA A 833 73.61 -14.95 34.27
N SER A 834 74.02 -15.95 33.47
CA SER A 834 75.43 -16.24 33.18
C SER A 834 76.12 -15.07 32.46
N LEU A 835 75.45 -14.46 31.48
CA LEU A 835 76.01 -13.38 30.67
C LEU A 835 76.25 -12.10 31.48
N GLU A 836 75.33 -11.75 32.39
CA GLU A 836 75.47 -10.57 33.25
C GLU A 836 76.58 -10.74 34.31
N ALA A 837 76.78 -11.96 34.83
CA ALA A 837 77.89 -12.24 35.76
C ALA A 837 79.28 -12.09 35.09
N GLU A 838 79.40 -12.43 33.81
CA GLU A 838 80.65 -12.28 33.06
C GLU A 838 80.95 -10.81 32.72
N LYS A 839 79.92 -10.04 32.34
CA LYS A 839 80.04 -8.59 32.11
C LYS A 839 80.44 -7.83 33.38
N ALA A 840 79.91 -8.21 34.53
CA ALA A 840 80.26 -7.59 35.81
C ALA A 840 81.76 -7.77 36.15
N LYS A 841 82.31 -8.97 35.99
CA LYS A 841 83.75 -9.24 36.21
C LYS A 841 84.64 -8.47 35.24
N LYS A 842 84.21 -8.33 33.98
CA LYS A 842 84.98 -7.60 32.95
C LYS A 842 84.99 -6.08 33.19
N ASN A 843 83.89 -5.52 33.68
CA ASN A 843 83.78 -4.09 34.01
C ASN A 843 84.55 -3.70 35.29
N GLU A 844 84.65 -4.61 36.26
CA GLU A 844 85.51 -4.45 37.45
C GLU A 844 86.99 -4.37 37.06
N TYR A 845 87.42 -5.24 36.14
CA TYR A 845 88.81 -5.28 35.63
C TYR A 845 89.18 -4.05 34.79
N HIS A 846 88.26 -3.54 33.98
CA HIS A 846 88.49 -2.32 33.19
C HIS A 846 88.51 -1.04 34.03
N SER A 847 87.84 -1.01 35.18
CA SER A 847 87.83 0.16 36.06
C SER A 847 89.13 0.30 36.88
N ALA A 848 89.80 -0.81 37.22
CA ALA A 848 91.08 -0.80 37.94
C ALA A 848 92.30 -0.40 37.08
N LEU A 849 92.27 -0.66 35.77
CA LEU A 849 93.36 -0.32 34.84
C LEU A 849 93.33 1.15 34.35
N ASN A 850 92.26 1.89 34.65
CA ASN A 850 92.10 3.31 34.33
C ASN A 850 92.36 4.23 35.55
N ASP A 851 92.78 3.68 36.70
CA ASP A 851 93.20 4.46 37.86
C ASP A 851 94.67 4.91 37.68
N GLU A 852 94.87 6.21 37.55
CA GLU A 852 96.17 6.86 37.35
C GLU A 852 97.17 6.49 38.46
N LYS A 853 96.69 6.26 39.70
CA LYS A 853 97.55 5.83 40.82
C LYS A 853 98.03 4.38 40.70
N GLU A 854 97.22 3.46 40.18
CA GLU A 854 97.63 2.07 39.96
C GLU A 854 98.74 1.96 38.91
N ALA A 855 98.72 2.81 37.88
CA ALA A 855 99.78 2.91 36.89
C ALA A 855 101.08 3.46 37.49
N GLU A 856 101.00 4.46 38.37
CA GLU A 856 102.15 5.01 39.10
C GLU A 856 102.78 3.98 40.03
N TYR A 857 101.98 3.20 40.75
CA TYR A 857 102.46 2.11 41.60
C TYR A 857 103.14 1.00 40.80
N LEU A 858 102.60 0.62 39.65
CA LEU A 858 103.24 -0.36 38.77
C LEU A 858 104.58 0.15 38.21
N LEU A 859 104.65 1.45 37.88
CA LEU A 859 105.89 2.09 37.45
C LEU A 859 106.94 2.13 38.56
N LEU A 860 106.53 2.42 39.81
CA LEU A 860 107.41 2.44 40.98
C LEU A 860 107.99 1.05 41.27
N ILE A 861 107.14 0.01 41.24
CA ILE A 861 107.58 -1.38 41.39
C ILE A 861 108.61 -1.74 40.32
N ASN A 862 108.27 -1.58 39.04
CA ASN A 862 109.08 -2.09 37.94
C ASN A 862 110.36 -1.27 37.67
N LYS A 863 110.32 0.06 37.86
CA LYS A 863 111.47 0.93 37.54
C LYS A 863 112.40 1.21 38.72
N LYS A 864 111.95 1.01 39.96
CA LYS A 864 112.73 1.38 41.16
C LYS A 864 112.92 0.20 42.10
N LEU A 865 111.84 -0.38 42.62
CA LEU A 865 111.93 -1.34 43.72
C LEU A 865 112.45 -2.71 43.28
N VAL A 866 112.01 -3.23 42.12
CA VAL A 866 112.54 -4.48 41.56
C VAL A 866 114.05 -4.36 41.27
N PRO A 867 114.53 -3.35 40.50
CA PRO A 867 115.96 -3.20 40.24
C PRO A 867 116.82 -3.07 41.49
N LEU A 868 116.38 -2.30 42.50
CA LEU A 868 117.12 -2.13 43.76
C LEU A 868 117.18 -3.42 44.58
N THR A 869 116.09 -4.20 44.59
CA THR A 869 116.03 -5.48 45.30
C THR A 869 116.90 -6.54 44.60
N GLU A 870 116.91 -6.57 43.27
CA GLU A 870 117.77 -7.47 42.47
C GLU A 870 119.25 -7.11 42.57
N GLU A 871 119.58 -5.82 42.61
CA GLU A 871 120.97 -5.34 42.78
C GLU A 871 121.53 -5.79 44.12
N TYR A 872 120.76 -5.65 45.21
CA TYR A 872 121.18 -6.08 46.54
C TYR A 872 121.26 -7.61 46.65
N LEU A 873 120.32 -8.34 46.03
CA LEU A 873 120.33 -9.80 45.98
C LEU A 873 121.57 -10.33 45.23
N SER A 874 121.90 -9.71 44.09
CA SER A 874 123.10 -10.04 43.30
C SER A 874 124.40 -9.76 44.07
N PHE A 875 124.42 -8.70 44.89
CA PHE A 875 125.55 -8.42 45.77
C PHE A 875 125.75 -9.50 46.83
N LEU A 876 124.68 -9.94 47.50
CA LEU A 876 124.73 -10.99 48.52
C LEU A 876 125.15 -12.35 47.91
N GLU A 877 124.66 -12.68 46.71
CA GLU A 877 125.08 -13.88 45.96
C GLU A 877 126.55 -13.78 45.49
N GLY A 878 127.01 -12.57 45.16
CA GLY A 878 128.39 -12.26 44.84
C GLY A 878 129.37 -12.53 45.99
N GLU A 879 128.98 -12.26 47.23
CA GLU A 879 129.80 -12.53 48.42
C GLU A 879 130.05 -14.04 48.64
N LEU A 880 129.13 -14.90 48.21
CA LEU A 880 129.24 -16.37 48.30
C LEU A 880 130.03 -17.00 47.15
N SER A 881 130.14 -16.36 45.97
CA SER A 881 130.59 -17.00 44.72
C SER A 881 132.09 -16.87 44.40
N HIS A 882 132.88 -16.14 45.18
CA HIS A 882 134.29 -15.82 44.85
C HIS A 882 135.34 -16.38 45.84
N ARG A 883 135.10 -17.50 46.55
CA ARG A 883 136.04 -17.99 47.58
C ARG A 883 136.68 -19.36 47.29
N PRO A 884 138.02 -19.50 47.47
CA PRO A 884 138.73 -20.75 47.22
C PRO A 884 138.32 -21.86 48.21
N PRO A 885 138.26 -23.13 47.77
CA PRO A 885 137.72 -24.26 48.56
C PRO A 885 138.44 -24.57 49.89
N GLU A 886 139.65 -24.04 50.08
CA GLU A 886 140.53 -24.37 51.22
C GLU A 886 140.14 -23.66 52.52
N LEU A 887 139.17 -22.72 52.50
CA LEU A 887 138.68 -21.97 53.67
C LEU A 887 137.31 -22.45 54.20
N GLU A 888 136.73 -23.51 53.63
CA GLU A 888 135.39 -24.03 54.00
C GLU A 888 135.33 -24.83 55.32
N LEU A 889 136.40 -24.87 56.11
CA LEU A 889 136.51 -25.60 57.38
C LEU A 889 136.62 -24.72 58.64
N ASP A 890 136.53 -23.39 58.50
CA ASP A 890 136.49 -22.45 59.63
C ASP A 890 135.04 -22.20 60.09
N ASP A 891 134.74 -22.50 61.35
CA ASP A 891 133.40 -22.38 61.94
C ASP A 891 132.91 -20.92 61.98
N GLU A 892 133.82 -19.94 62.07
CA GLU A 892 133.47 -18.51 62.07
C GLU A 892 133.05 -18.03 60.67
N ILE A 893 133.64 -18.62 59.62
CA ILE A 893 133.27 -18.37 58.22
C ILE A 893 131.92 -19.03 57.88
N LYS A 894 131.69 -20.27 58.32
CA LYS A 894 130.39 -20.95 58.14
C LYS A 894 129.24 -20.19 58.78
N ALA A 895 129.42 -19.64 59.97
CA ALA A 895 128.40 -18.84 60.64
C ALA A 895 128.07 -17.56 59.84
N LYS A 896 129.07 -16.96 59.18
CA LYS A 896 128.90 -15.80 58.30
C LYS A 896 128.15 -16.17 57.01
N ASP A 897 128.51 -17.28 56.37
CA ASP A 897 127.87 -17.74 55.14
C ASP A 897 126.41 -18.16 55.35
N GLU A 898 126.09 -18.85 56.46
CA GLU A 898 124.70 -19.18 56.81
C GLU A 898 123.85 -17.93 57.06
N LYS A 899 124.47 -16.85 57.55
CA LYS A 899 123.78 -15.56 57.72
C LYS A 899 123.54 -14.84 56.40
N ILE A 900 124.51 -14.84 55.48
CA ILE A 900 124.33 -14.32 54.11
C ILE A 900 123.22 -15.11 53.38
N LYS A 901 123.20 -16.44 53.49
CA LYS A 901 122.12 -17.28 52.95
C LYS A 901 120.76 -16.93 53.55
N ALA A 902 120.69 -16.68 54.86
CA ALA A 902 119.45 -16.27 55.52
C ALA A 902 118.94 -14.91 55.03
N ASP A 903 119.84 -13.98 54.70
CA ASP A 903 119.48 -12.68 54.15
C ASP A 903 119.09 -12.76 52.66
N ILE A 904 119.77 -13.58 51.85
CA ILE A 904 119.33 -13.91 50.48
C ILE A 904 117.89 -14.44 50.50
N ALA A 905 117.56 -15.35 51.42
CA ALA A 905 116.20 -15.90 51.54
C ALA A 905 115.14 -14.85 51.92
N LYS A 906 115.49 -13.81 52.69
CA LYS A 906 114.59 -12.69 53.03
C LYS A 906 114.41 -11.75 51.84
N VAL A 907 115.50 -11.37 51.17
CA VAL A 907 115.47 -10.47 50.00
C VAL A 907 114.76 -11.13 48.82
N THR A 908 114.92 -12.44 48.62
CA THR A 908 114.19 -13.21 47.60
C THR A 908 112.67 -13.18 47.85
N LYS A 909 112.23 -13.26 49.11
CA LYS A 909 110.80 -13.14 49.46
C LYS A 909 110.25 -11.75 49.17
N LEU A 910 111.05 -10.70 49.39
CA LEU A 910 110.68 -9.33 49.05
C LEU A 910 110.55 -9.15 47.53
N HIS A 911 111.49 -9.70 46.75
CA HIS A 911 111.43 -9.69 45.28
C HIS A 911 110.20 -10.43 44.73
N LYS A 912 109.85 -11.59 45.30
CA LYS A 912 108.67 -12.36 44.90
C LYS A 912 107.35 -11.60 45.10
N ILE A 913 107.24 -10.79 46.16
CA ILE A 913 106.05 -9.97 46.41
C ILE A 913 105.88 -8.90 45.32
N LEU A 914 106.98 -8.28 44.89
CA LEU A 914 106.93 -7.25 43.83
C LEU A 914 106.51 -7.83 42.47
N THR A 915 106.82 -9.10 42.21
CA THR A 915 106.64 -9.76 40.90
C THR A 915 105.40 -10.65 40.78
N ASP A 916 104.60 -10.84 41.85
CA ASP A 916 103.41 -11.70 41.84
C ASP A 916 102.15 -10.99 41.31
N ASN A 917 102.01 -10.94 39.98
CA ASN A 917 100.88 -10.31 39.29
C ASN A 917 99.67 -11.22 39.05
N VAL A 918 99.70 -12.48 39.53
CA VAL A 918 98.61 -13.45 39.34
C VAL A 918 97.79 -13.61 40.61
N SER A 919 98.44 -13.74 41.77
CA SER A 919 97.73 -13.90 43.05
C SER A 919 97.44 -12.56 43.74
N ILE A 920 98.23 -11.52 43.43
CA ILE A 920 98.05 -10.14 43.91
C ILE A 920 98.08 -9.18 42.69
N PRO A 921 97.00 -9.17 41.89
CA PRO A 921 97.00 -8.46 40.60
C PRO A 921 97.21 -6.95 40.74
N HIS A 922 96.76 -6.35 41.86
CA HIS A 922 96.85 -4.91 42.13
C HIS A 922 98.26 -4.45 42.56
N PRO A 923 98.94 -3.58 41.77
CA PRO A 923 100.21 -2.95 42.14
C PRO A 923 100.22 -2.31 43.54
N LYS A 924 99.14 -1.64 43.94
CA LYS A 924 99.02 -1.04 45.28
C LYS A 924 99.19 -2.06 46.41
N ASP A 925 98.54 -3.21 46.30
CA ASP A 925 98.59 -4.27 47.31
C ASP A 925 99.96 -4.94 47.37
N ARG A 926 100.65 -5.05 46.23
CA ARG A 926 102.05 -5.51 46.17
C ARG A 926 103.00 -4.55 46.88
N LEU A 927 102.85 -3.24 46.68
CA LEU A 927 103.64 -2.21 47.41
C LEU A 927 103.40 -2.29 48.92
N ARG A 928 102.14 -2.37 49.34
CA ARG A 928 101.77 -2.45 50.76
C ARG A 928 102.37 -3.69 51.42
N LEU A 929 102.24 -4.84 50.77
CA LEU A 929 102.80 -6.09 51.27
C LEU A 929 104.34 -6.09 51.29
N PHE A 930 104.96 -5.47 50.27
CA PHE A 930 106.42 -5.34 50.18
C PHE A 930 107.00 -4.53 51.34
N TYR A 931 106.51 -3.31 51.59
CA TYR A 931 107.02 -2.47 52.67
C TYR A 931 106.72 -3.04 54.07
N THR A 932 105.54 -3.64 54.26
CA THR A 932 105.20 -4.36 55.51
C THR A 932 106.22 -5.47 55.79
N LYS A 933 106.69 -6.15 54.74
CA LYS A 933 107.67 -7.22 54.86
C LYS A 933 109.11 -6.69 55.00
N LEU A 934 109.44 -5.59 54.34
CA LEU A 934 110.74 -4.91 54.45
C LEU A 934 110.97 -4.42 55.89
N ASP A 935 109.98 -3.79 56.52
CA ASP A 935 110.05 -3.32 57.92
C ASP A 935 110.32 -4.47 58.91
N LYS A 936 109.70 -5.63 58.66
CA LYS A 936 109.94 -6.84 59.46
C LYS A 936 111.37 -7.37 59.33
N HIS A 937 112.05 -7.09 58.21
CA HIS A 937 113.39 -7.59 57.90
C HIS A 937 114.49 -6.53 58.10
N GLU A 938 114.14 -5.25 58.16
CA GLU A 938 115.05 -4.10 58.26
C GLU A 938 116.07 -4.24 59.40
N LYS A 939 115.63 -4.51 60.64
CA LYS A 939 116.55 -4.65 61.78
C LYS A 939 117.61 -5.73 61.57
N THR A 940 117.26 -6.82 60.88
CA THR A 940 118.21 -7.90 60.58
C THR A 940 119.11 -7.60 59.38
N LEU A 941 118.61 -6.88 58.38
CA LEU A 941 119.38 -6.52 57.17
C LEU A 941 120.36 -5.36 57.43
N VAL A 942 120.05 -4.47 58.38
CA VAL A 942 120.90 -3.34 58.76
C VAL A 942 122.05 -3.77 59.70
N GLN A 943 121.86 -4.83 60.48
CA GLN A 943 122.77 -5.23 61.57
C GLN A 943 124.01 -6.05 61.14
N GLU A 944 124.43 -6.08 59.87
CA GLU A 944 125.70 -6.71 59.51
C GLU A 944 126.48 -6.08 58.33
N HIS A 945 127.72 -5.64 58.59
CA HIS A 945 128.98 -6.34 58.32
C HIS A 945 130.17 -5.47 58.81
N ASP A 946 131.09 -6.10 59.57
CA ASP A 946 132.30 -5.59 60.25
C ASP A 946 132.13 -4.92 61.63
N PRO A 947 132.91 -5.34 62.66
CA PRO A 947 133.02 -4.59 63.92
C PRO A 947 133.60 -3.21 63.62
N ASP A 948 132.91 -2.14 64.04
CA ASP A 948 133.19 -0.72 63.78
C ASP A 948 134.67 -0.31 63.86
N TRP A 949 135.45 -1.03 64.68
CA TRP A 949 136.87 -0.78 64.91
C TRP A 949 137.83 -1.28 63.81
N VAL A 950 137.46 -2.34 63.08
CA VAL A 950 138.33 -2.97 62.06
C VAL A 950 138.27 -2.19 60.73
N CYS A 951 137.08 -1.73 60.33
CA CYS A 951 136.91 -0.84 59.17
C CYS A 951 137.53 0.55 59.42
N TYR A 952 137.48 1.08 60.66
CA TYR A 952 138.15 2.33 61.02
C TYR A 952 139.67 2.26 60.88
N ARG A 953 140.33 1.18 61.34
CA ARG A 953 141.81 1.04 61.25
C ARG A 953 142.31 0.90 59.81
N ARG A 954 141.63 0.11 58.98
CA ARG A 954 142.01 -0.11 57.58
C ARG A 954 141.90 1.17 56.74
N ASN A 955 140.87 1.98 57.00
CA ASN A 955 140.65 3.24 56.28
C ASN A 955 141.45 4.42 56.88
N ALA A 956 141.74 4.41 58.19
CA ALA A 956 142.66 5.37 58.81
C ALA A 956 144.12 5.20 58.36
N LEU A 957 144.55 3.97 58.06
CA LEU A 957 145.86 3.68 57.46
C LEU A 957 145.97 4.20 56.00
N ILE A 958 144.90 4.08 55.22
CA ILE A 958 144.82 4.63 53.85
C ILE A 958 144.79 6.17 53.90
N ALA A 959 144.02 6.75 54.81
CA ALA A 959 143.99 8.20 55.04
C ALA A 959 145.33 8.76 55.55
N ALA A 960 146.05 8.02 56.40
CA ALA A 960 147.40 8.37 56.85
C ALA A 960 148.43 8.28 55.70
N GLY A 961 148.30 7.30 54.81
CA GLY A 961 149.14 7.19 53.60
C GLY A 961 148.92 8.32 52.59
N ILE A 962 147.68 8.82 52.47
CA ILE A 962 147.33 9.94 51.58
C ILE A 962 147.81 11.28 52.17
N LEU A 963 147.76 11.46 53.50
CA LEU A 963 148.26 12.67 54.17
C LEU A 963 149.81 12.78 54.17
N LEU A 964 150.52 11.63 54.14
CA LEU A 964 151.99 11.59 54.09
C LEU A 964 152.58 11.81 52.68
N SER A 965 151.77 11.84 51.63
CA SER A 965 152.24 11.96 50.23
C SER A 965 152.23 13.40 49.65
N GLY A 966 152.15 14.43 50.50
CA GLY A 966 152.45 15.82 50.15
C GLY A 966 151.39 16.53 49.31
N ILE A 967 150.26 16.89 49.95
CA ILE A 967 149.29 18.00 49.71
C ILE A 967 148.72 18.27 48.29
N VAL A 968 149.34 17.89 47.18
CA VAL A 968 148.81 18.15 45.82
C VAL A 968 148.42 16.86 45.07
N PRO A 969 149.18 15.75 45.12
CA PRO A 969 148.74 14.49 44.51
C PRO A 969 147.56 13.83 45.25
N GLY A 970 147.46 14.02 46.58
CA GLY A 970 146.45 13.37 47.43
C GLY A 970 145.01 13.85 47.24
N LEU A 971 144.80 15.11 46.83
CA LEU A 971 143.46 15.65 46.59
C LEU A 971 142.86 15.18 45.25
N ILE A 972 143.71 14.89 44.26
CA ILE A 972 143.27 14.39 42.94
C ILE A 972 142.81 12.93 43.06
N VAL A 973 143.43 12.14 43.94
CA VAL A 973 143.01 10.75 44.23
C VAL A 973 141.67 10.70 44.99
N LEU A 974 141.39 11.68 45.86
CA LEU A 974 140.13 11.76 46.61
C LEU A 974 138.93 12.20 45.75
N ALA A 975 139.15 13.08 44.75
CA ALA A 975 138.11 13.50 43.81
C ALA A 975 137.71 12.40 42.81
N ILE A 976 138.65 11.53 42.43
CA ILE A 976 138.38 10.38 41.53
C ILE A 976 137.62 9.27 42.27
N TYR A 977 137.81 9.10 43.59
CA TYR A 977 137.12 8.07 44.37
C TYR A 977 135.65 8.42 44.68
N SER A 978 135.26 9.71 44.73
CA SER A 978 133.90 10.12 45.12
C SER A 978 132.88 10.18 43.98
N GLN A 979 133.29 10.06 42.70
CA GLN A 979 132.39 10.22 41.55
C GLN A 979 131.97 8.92 40.84
N ILE A 980 132.46 7.73 41.24
CA ILE A 980 132.21 6.45 40.53
C ILE A 980 131.31 5.46 41.32
N GLY A 981 130.73 5.82 42.47
CA GLY A 981 129.86 4.92 43.25
C GLY A 981 128.40 5.36 43.36
N LYS A 982 127.54 5.05 42.38
CA LYS A 982 126.07 5.04 42.54
C LYS A 982 125.54 3.62 42.37
N THR A 983 125.74 2.80 43.40
CA THR A 983 125.14 1.47 43.55
C THR A 983 124.45 1.45 44.91
N SER A 984 123.28 0.83 45.07
CA SER A 984 122.52 0.80 46.35
C SER A 984 123.30 0.20 47.52
N VAL A 985 124.44 -0.43 47.23
CA VAL A 985 125.32 -1.11 48.17
C VAL A 985 126.54 -0.25 48.59
N LYS A 986 126.90 0.81 47.85
CA LYS A 986 128.12 1.63 48.10
C LYS A 986 127.77 3.11 48.32
N SER A 987 128.19 3.66 49.46
CA SER A 987 127.95 5.06 49.88
C SER A 987 129.27 5.82 50.08
N PRO A 988 129.32 7.15 49.85
CA PRO A 988 130.46 7.99 50.21
C PRO A 988 130.63 8.16 51.73
N LEU A 989 129.67 7.70 52.54
CA LEU A 989 129.79 7.61 54.00
C LEU A 989 130.49 6.28 54.33
N PHE A 990 131.81 6.33 54.50
CA PHE A 990 132.71 5.17 54.63
C PHE A 990 132.57 4.36 55.94
N TRP A 991 131.47 4.55 56.69
CA TRP A 991 131.13 3.85 57.93
C TRP A 991 129.74 3.19 57.93
N HIS A 992 129.01 3.18 56.80
CA HIS A 992 127.72 2.48 56.67
C HIS A 992 127.87 1.09 56.03
N THR A 993 127.12 0.10 56.54
CA THR A 993 127.11 -1.27 55.98
C THR A 993 126.33 -1.33 54.66
N SER A 994 126.66 -2.33 53.83
CA SER A 994 125.98 -2.60 52.55
C SER A 994 124.46 -2.78 52.70
N GLY A 995 124.01 -3.48 53.75
CA GLY A 995 122.60 -3.68 54.04
C GLY A 995 121.89 -2.43 54.54
N GLN A 996 122.58 -1.56 55.29
CA GLN A 996 122.04 -0.26 55.68
C GLN A 996 121.86 0.68 54.49
N ASN A 997 122.75 0.60 53.49
CA ASN A 997 122.64 1.38 52.26
C ASN A 997 121.48 0.88 51.36
N ALA A 998 121.30 -0.44 51.25
CA ALA A 998 120.23 -1.03 50.44
C ALA A 998 118.83 -0.74 51.03
N VAL A 999 118.66 -0.93 52.34
CA VAL A 999 117.38 -0.61 53.02
C VAL A 999 117.06 0.88 52.97
N SER A 1000 118.07 1.75 53.15
CA SER A 1000 117.89 3.20 53.00
C SER A 1000 117.46 3.60 51.58
N SER A 1001 118.07 2.99 50.55
CA SER A 1001 117.73 3.25 49.14
C SER A 1001 116.30 2.79 48.80
N LEU A 1002 115.85 1.65 49.36
CA LEU A 1002 114.48 1.18 49.22
C LEU A 1002 113.49 2.08 49.98
N ASN A 1003 113.82 2.49 51.20
CA ASN A 1003 112.98 3.38 52.01
C ASN A 1003 112.90 4.82 51.46
N GLN A 1004 113.86 5.27 50.65
CA GLN A 1004 113.79 6.57 49.97
C GLN A 1004 112.56 6.67 49.05
N HIS A 1005 112.13 5.54 48.47
CA HIS A 1005 110.98 5.43 47.58
C HIS A 1005 109.67 5.10 48.32
N ARG A 1006 109.69 5.06 49.66
CA ARG A 1006 108.49 4.80 50.48
C ARG A 1006 107.49 5.95 50.42
N LYS A 1007 107.99 7.19 50.34
CA LYS A 1007 107.16 8.39 50.20
C LYS A 1007 106.45 8.44 48.84
N ASP A 1008 107.06 7.85 47.81
CA ASP A 1008 106.48 7.74 46.47
C ASP A 1008 105.38 6.67 46.40
N ALA A 1009 105.26 5.80 47.42
CA ALA A 1009 104.27 4.73 47.47
C ALA A 1009 102.96 5.12 48.19
N ASP A 1010 102.88 6.31 48.81
CA ASP A 1010 101.68 6.83 49.48
C ASP A 1010 101.08 5.85 50.53
N ILE A 1011 101.96 5.09 51.22
CA ILE A 1011 101.59 4.15 52.29
C ILE A 1011 101.80 4.85 53.63
N GLU A 1012 100.72 5.31 54.26
CA GLU A 1012 100.73 5.81 55.64
C GLU A 1012 101.05 4.69 56.64
N ASP A 1013 101.82 5.01 57.69
CA ASP A 1013 102.21 4.11 58.78
C ASP A 1013 100.98 3.54 59.50
N ILE A 1014 100.70 2.25 59.32
CA ILE A 1014 99.69 1.54 60.12
C ILE A 1014 100.38 0.95 61.34
N ASN A 1015 100.61 1.79 62.34
CA ASN A 1015 100.64 1.37 63.74
C ASN A 1015 99.32 1.82 64.38
N ASN A 1016 98.29 0.97 64.31
CA ASN A 1016 97.23 0.73 65.31
C ASN A 1016 95.89 0.25 64.69
N GLU A 1017 95.25 -0.67 65.43
CA GLU A 1017 93.83 -1.09 65.39
C GLU A 1017 93.37 -2.26 64.46
N ALA A 1018 93.37 -3.45 65.08
CA ALA A 1018 92.20 -4.29 65.42
C ALA A 1018 91.31 -4.97 64.35
N LEU A 1019 91.48 -6.30 64.26
CA LEU A 1019 90.48 -7.37 64.55
C LEU A 1019 89.01 -7.27 64.07
N ASN A 1020 88.68 -8.18 63.14
CA ASN A 1020 87.44 -8.98 62.91
C ASN A 1020 86.12 -8.31 62.45
N PRO A 1021 85.24 -9.06 61.73
CA PRO A 1021 85.35 -10.43 61.20
C PRO A 1021 85.62 -10.52 59.68
#